data_AF-A0A1M4E4B5-F1
#
_entry.id   AF-A0A1M4E4B5-F1
#
_cell.length_a   1.000
_cell.length_b   1.000
_cell.length_c   1.000
_cell.angle_alpha   90.00
_cell.angle_beta   90.00
_cell.angle_gamma   90.00
#
_symmetry.space_group_name_H-M   'P 1'
#
loop_
_entity.id
_entity.type
_entity.pdbx_description
1 polymer ?
#
loop_
_entity_poly.entity_id
_entity_poly.type
_entity_poly.pdbx_seq_one_letter_code
_entity_poly.pdbx_strand_id
1 'polypeptide(L)'
;MRRALSALLLVLALVTAPAAYADQTIGYPTFSGPAVPAPPGTYTTGNYMQAGYDAESSGTDFWMDRLLARSGNDPAGTWLMTRGRALFMKTHTPGTLGFAGQAAYWESISNSNAFTVALTPGTFTEQVSSRWQAPSHWKSRHTSGSITVNQTKFITENNVAVAGLAITNGGSASTTLQLRATSPYATSGTGGELTGQVNAYNNLTTLYPRLTCDGCAVSSGGLNRSLTIAAGATVTVKVVMGFVTSEIPASRTEYDAYAGYSAATAFATHVRAYNRWWAENVPYIDVPEPGIKKNIYYRWWLMRFNHLDADIPGQTFQFPTSTEGVLGYNNAIALTQPMHIDDLKYLRNPIYSYGDWLSVGQISKNGRFLDNPGDPENWSNSYTQYIGEAAWKSYQIHGGQPAIAASLARYAEQDVKGQLAHYDTDDNKLIEYDWGALTGNDADAVSFHWKPGRMDRAEAAYQYSGALAAAQAYEAVGNQAKGAELRTLATQIQNAIVNVLWNPGRQLFEHRLKSTNEWVPWKEINNYYPFAVGAIPNTATYRQALRLFDDPAQYPIFPFYTANQADKAASGTGSNNFSTINSTVQFRLLSSVLRNYPNEWIDPTWYKKLLYWNAWAQYVNGNTQWPDANEFWADWNGSSITYRSWIHHNILGSSNWTVVEDVAGLRPRNDAKVELSPINIGWTHFTVNNLRYRNADLTIVWDDPADGVVRYPGVPEGYSIYVNGSRAATVSSLVPFTWDPATGAVTTGGTVTHNVAVPGLQAPTQVSHTSARMVDMLAKAGVDLTANLTNLAAGATATASTTASGSSTAGAVDGYPINEPFWGGTTAGQDWYELDFGTARTLDEVRLYFKDSRPASATYRAPASYDVQFHNGSAWVGVPSQAKTPAAPRANYNVVQFPAVTAQRIRVLATAASGARTGLTEIKVHNRGGVQPPANLAASATASASYTSSWESVAAINDGIDPPSSNDTVNPRWGCWPETGQQWVDLTWSSSRTLNRAEVYFFDDEQGIDMPASWKLQSWNGSAYVDVPGASAYPLTKNAYNSVTFTATGTTRLRVLLTGTGASSVGLLEVKAYGT
;
A
#
# COMPACT_ATOMS: atom_id res chain seq x y z
N MET A 1 39.30 36.34 81.74
CA MET A 1 40.48 35.53 81.33
C MET A 1 40.21 34.94 79.95
N ARG A 2 41.10 35.26 79.00
CA ARG A 2 41.49 34.54 77.77
C ARG A 2 40.53 33.53 77.06
N ARG A 3 40.27 33.87 75.79
CA ARG A 3 40.49 33.10 74.52
C ARG A 3 39.41 32.15 73.96
N ALA A 4 38.93 32.54 72.77
CA ALA A 4 39.07 31.86 71.47
C ALA A 4 37.79 31.31 70.76
N LEU A 5 37.51 32.01 69.65
CA LEU A 5 37.03 31.61 68.32
C LEU A 5 35.58 31.14 68.08
N SER A 6 34.89 31.99 67.31
CA SER A 6 33.68 31.80 66.51
C SER A 6 33.91 30.91 65.28
N ALA A 7 32.88 30.14 64.88
CA ALA A 7 32.52 29.94 63.46
C ALA A 7 31.07 29.47 63.32
N LEU A 8 30.41 30.05 62.32
CA LEU A 8 28.98 30.09 62.03
C LEU A 8 28.50 28.89 61.19
N LEU A 9 27.19 28.66 61.23
CA LEU A 9 26.36 27.80 60.37
C LEU A 9 26.84 27.61 58.91
N LEU A 10 26.84 26.35 58.45
CA LEU A 10 26.46 25.98 57.08
C LEU A 10 25.90 24.54 57.08
N VAL A 11 24.57 24.40 56.94
CA VAL A 11 23.92 23.13 56.61
C VAL A 11 23.99 23.00 55.09
N LEU A 12 24.92 22.18 54.58
CA LEU A 12 24.95 21.81 53.17
C LEU A 12 23.78 20.87 52.86
N ALA A 13 22.80 21.39 52.11
CA ALA A 13 21.97 20.56 51.25
C ALA A 13 22.87 20.03 50.12
N LEU A 14 23.12 18.72 50.11
CA LEU A 14 23.74 18.02 48.99
C LEU A 14 22.73 17.99 47.82
N VAL A 15 22.71 19.07 47.05
CA VAL A 15 22.23 19.03 45.67
C VAL A 15 23.26 18.21 44.91
N THR A 16 22.93 16.97 44.55
CA THR A 16 23.70 16.21 43.57
C THR A 16 23.62 16.97 42.25
N ALA A 17 24.69 17.65 41.87
CA ALA A 17 24.82 18.17 40.51
C ALA A 17 24.67 16.98 39.54
N PRO A 18 23.91 17.11 38.43
CA PRO A 18 23.91 16.08 37.40
C PRO A 18 25.35 15.85 36.92
N ALA A 19 25.69 14.59 36.67
CA ALA A 19 26.98 14.23 36.09
C ALA A 19 27.19 15.03 34.79
N ALA A 20 28.39 15.57 34.59
CA ALA A 20 28.73 16.27 33.36
C ALA A 20 28.86 15.25 32.22
N TYR A 21 27.92 15.30 31.28
CA TYR A 21 27.92 14.51 30.04
C TYR A 21 29.04 15.00 29.10
N ALA A 22 29.73 14.10 28.39
CA ALA A 22 30.62 14.52 27.30
C ALA A 22 29.75 14.89 26.09
N ASP A 23 29.75 16.17 25.70
CA ASP A 23 28.82 16.65 24.67
C ASP A 23 29.20 16.13 23.27
N GLN A 24 28.21 15.62 22.54
CA GLN A 24 28.33 15.41 21.10
C GLN A 24 28.66 16.74 20.44
N THR A 25 29.88 16.88 19.92
CA THR A 25 30.45 18.17 19.50
C THR A 25 29.74 18.80 18.29
N ILE A 26 28.93 18.02 17.56
CA ILE A 26 28.13 18.54 16.46
C ILE A 26 26.91 19.33 16.98
N GLY A 27 26.77 20.56 16.50
CA GLY A 27 25.61 21.41 16.76
C GLY A 27 24.36 20.99 15.97
N TYR A 28 23.31 21.80 16.03
CA TYR A 28 22.15 21.64 15.15
C TYR A 28 22.48 22.09 13.72
N PRO A 29 21.92 21.44 12.69
CA PRO A 29 22.03 21.92 11.32
C PRO A 29 21.24 23.21 11.12
N THR A 30 21.58 23.97 10.08
CA THR A 30 20.81 25.12 9.63
C THR A 30 20.04 24.78 8.35
N PHE A 31 18.73 24.97 8.36
CA PHE A 31 17.89 24.87 7.17
C PHE A 31 17.91 26.21 6.40
N SER A 32 17.95 26.13 5.08
CA SER A 32 17.88 27.29 4.18
C SER A 32 16.72 27.13 3.17
N GLY A 33 16.53 28.10 2.27
CA GLY A 33 15.49 28.04 1.24
C GLY A 33 14.27 28.92 1.56
N PRO A 34 13.20 28.82 0.75
CA PRO A 34 12.01 29.65 0.90
C PRO A 34 11.22 29.28 2.16
N ALA A 35 10.40 30.22 2.63
CA ALA A 35 9.48 29.98 3.73
C ALA A 35 8.51 28.82 3.40
N VAL A 36 8.24 27.99 4.39
CA VAL A 36 7.28 26.88 4.27
C VAL A 36 5.86 27.47 4.18
N PRO A 37 5.06 27.12 3.14
CA PRO A 37 3.71 27.63 3.01
C PRO A 37 2.83 27.27 4.21
N ALA A 38 2.09 28.26 4.72
CA ALA A 38 1.13 28.04 5.79
C ALA A 38 -0.01 27.11 5.33
N PRO A 39 -0.51 26.22 6.20
CA PRO A 39 -1.68 25.41 5.90
C PRO A 39 -2.93 26.30 5.80
N PRO A 40 -3.95 25.87 5.04
CA PRO A 40 -5.17 26.62 4.83
C PRO A 40 -6.14 26.48 6.01
N GLY A 41 -6.93 27.52 6.26
CA GLY A 41 -7.97 27.51 7.29
C GLY A 41 -7.47 27.55 8.74
N THR A 42 -8.41 27.61 9.68
CA THR A 42 -8.12 27.66 11.13
C THR A 42 -7.93 26.26 11.69
N TYR A 43 -6.91 26.06 12.52
CA TYR A 43 -6.65 24.79 13.19
C TYR A 43 -7.87 24.28 13.96
N THR A 44 -8.10 22.96 13.92
CA THR A 44 -9.12 22.28 14.73
C THR A 44 -8.56 20.98 15.29
N THR A 45 -9.09 20.51 16.41
CA THR A 45 -8.72 19.22 17.03
C THR A 45 -9.35 18.01 16.32
N GLY A 46 -10.32 18.25 15.43
CA GLY A 46 -10.94 17.25 14.54
C GLY A 46 -10.07 16.98 13.29
N ASN A 47 -10.68 16.64 12.16
CA ASN A 47 -9.93 16.33 10.93
C ASN A 47 -9.46 17.61 10.20
N TYR A 48 -8.29 18.13 10.58
CA TYR A 48 -7.78 19.37 10.00
C TYR A 48 -7.31 19.23 8.55
N MET A 49 -6.73 18.09 8.15
CA MET A 49 -6.36 17.87 6.74
C MET A 49 -7.58 17.93 5.81
N GLN A 50 -8.73 17.38 6.23
CA GLN A 50 -9.98 17.49 5.48
C GLN A 50 -10.50 18.92 5.43
N ALA A 51 -10.55 19.61 6.57
CA ALA A 51 -10.99 21.01 6.61
C ALA A 51 -10.12 21.91 5.70
N GLY A 52 -8.81 21.67 5.68
CA GLY A 52 -7.87 22.37 4.80
C GLY A 52 -8.10 22.07 3.33
N TYR A 53 -8.35 20.81 2.96
CA TYR A 53 -8.73 20.43 1.61
C TYR A 53 -10.05 21.07 1.17
N ASP A 54 -11.07 21.01 2.02
CA ASP A 54 -12.41 21.53 1.72
C ASP A 54 -12.37 23.04 1.43
N ALA A 55 -11.56 23.79 2.18
CA ALA A 55 -11.34 25.23 1.98
C ALA A 55 -10.77 25.58 0.59
N GLU A 56 -10.07 24.65 -0.06
CA GLU A 56 -9.41 24.84 -1.35
C GLU A 56 -10.07 24.05 -2.49
N SER A 57 -10.98 23.13 -2.16
CA SER A 57 -11.57 22.14 -3.07
C SER A 57 -12.31 22.73 -4.28
N SER A 58 -12.78 23.97 -4.17
CA SER A 58 -13.38 24.71 -5.29
C SER A 58 -12.37 25.09 -6.38
N GLY A 59 -11.08 25.19 -6.03
CA GLY A 59 -9.97 25.55 -6.90
C GLY A 59 -9.15 24.36 -7.42
N THR A 60 -7.91 24.66 -7.82
CA THR A 60 -6.89 23.71 -8.32
C THR A 60 -5.51 23.94 -7.69
N ASP A 61 -5.43 24.84 -6.70
CA ASP A 61 -4.20 25.18 -5.99
C ASP A 61 -4.32 24.67 -4.54
N PHE A 62 -3.65 23.55 -4.26
CA PHE A 62 -3.73 22.85 -2.98
C PHE A 62 -2.45 23.03 -2.16
N TRP A 63 -2.60 23.14 -0.84
CA TRP A 63 -1.48 23.33 0.09
C TRP A 63 -0.40 22.25 -0.03
N MET A 64 -0.77 20.98 -0.17
CA MET A 64 0.19 19.89 -0.31
C MET A 64 1.05 20.02 -1.57
N ASP A 65 0.46 20.46 -2.68
CA ASP A 65 1.22 20.74 -3.90
C ASP A 65 2.12 21.97 -3.73
N ARG A 66 1.65 23.06 -3.11
CA ARG A 66 2.50 24.23 -2.83
C ARG A 66 3.65 23.90 -1.89
N LEU A 67 3.39 23.09 -0.87
CA LEU A 67 4.37 22.68 0.13
C LEU A 67 5.53 21.90 -0.49
N LEU A 68 5.23 21.03 -1.45
CA LEU A 68 6.19 20.13 -2.09
C LEU A 68 6.61 20.57 -3.51
N ALA A 69 6.18 21.76 -3.93
CA ALA A 69 6.50 22.31 -5.24
C ALA A 69 7.99 22.48 -5.49
N ARG A 70 8.38 22.27 -6.75
CA ARG A 70 9.75 22.41 -7.30
C ARG A 70 9.69 23.26 -8.55
N SER A 71 10.53 24.29 -8.60
CA SER A 71 10.52 25.28 -9.69
C SER A 71 11.89 25.37 -10.34
N GLY A 72 11.97 25.39 -11.66
CA GLY A 72 13.21 25.61 -12.38
C GLY A 72 14.05 24.35 -12.57
N ASN A 73 15.38 24.54 -12.60
CA ASN A 73 16.35 23.47 -12.77
C ASN A 73 16.64 22.81 -11.43
N ASP A 74 15.91 21.73 -11.15
CA ASP A 74 16.02 20.97 -9.91
C ASP A 74 17.40 20.28 -9.79
N PRO A 75 18.20 20.57 -8.75
CA PRO A 75 19.51 19.93 -8.56
C PRO A 75 19.42 18.44 -8.25
N ALA A 76 18.25 17.93 -7.84
CA ALA A 76 18.02 16.50 -7.61
C ALA A 76 17.84 15.71 -8.92
N GLY A 77 17.64 16.38 -10.06
CA GLY A 77 17.46 15.75 -11.36
C GLY A 77 16.09 16.01 -11.98
N THR A 78 15.78 15.28 -13.05
CA THR A 78 14.63 15.56 -13.93
C THR A 78 13.41 14.70 -13.65
N TRP A 79 13.33 14.07 -12.48
CA TRP A 79 12.27 13.14 -12.09
C TRP A 79 10.86 13.75 -12.20
N LEU A 80 9.87 12.91 -12.47
CA LEU A 80 8.46 13.29 -12.54
C LEU A 80 7.72 12.80 -11.30
N MET A 81 7.18 13.73 -10.50
CA MET A 81 6.54 13.39 -9.22
C MET A 81 5.14 12.76 -9.37
N THR A 82 4.38 13.21 -10.37
CA THR A 82 3.02 12.71 -10.63
C THR A 82 3.06 11.28 -11.14
N ARG A 83 2.29 10.40 -10.49
CA ARG A 83 2.16 8.98 -10.80
C ARG A 83 0.77 8.47 -10.41
N GLY A 84 0.38 7.34 -10.98
CA GLY A 84 -0.76 6.54 -10.56
C GLY A 84 -0.38 5.44 -9.59
N ARG A 85 -1.34 4.59 -9.26
CA ARG A 85 -1.15 3.46 -8.34
C ARG A 85 -0.16 2.40 -8.84
N ALA A 86 0.03 2.28 -10.16
CA ALA A 86 1.02 1.39 -10.77
C ALA A 86 1.87 2.05 -11.87
N LEU A 87 1.35 3.08 -12.55
CA LEU A 87 2.04 3.79 -13.63
C LEU A 87 2.86 4.98 -13.12
N PHE A 88 4.13 5.04 -13.48
CA PHE A 88 5.01 6.18 -13.22
C PHE A 88 6.08 6.31 -14.32
N MET A 89 6.92 7.35 -14.23
CA MET A 89 8.08 7.51 -15.12
C MET A 89 9.35 7.13 -14.36
N LYS A 90 9.97 5.99 -14.72
CA LYS A 90 11.26 5.53 -14.16
C LYS A 90 12.37 6.53 -14.44
N THR A 91 12.37 7.07 -15.65
CA THR A 91 13.15 8.26 -16.03
C THR A 91 12.24 9.22 -16.78
N HIS A 92 12.57 10.50 -16.77
CA HIS A 92 11.76 11.54 -17.38
C HIS A 92 12.64 12.50 -18.17
N THR A 93 12.20 12.83 -19.38
CA THR A 93 12.84 13.76 -20.32
C THR A 93 11.97 15.03 -20.45
N PRO A 94 12.19 16.07 -19.62
CA PRO A 94 11.32 17.26 -19.55
C PRO A 94 11.26 18.08 -20.84
N GLY A 95 12.34 18.06 -21.62
CA GLY A 95 12.49 18.81 -22.86
C GLY A 95 11.61 18.31 -24.02
N THR A 96 10.90 17.20 -23.87
CA THR A 96 10.05 16.62 -24.91
C THR A 96 8.58 16.66 -24.48
N LEU A 97 7.71 17.16 -25.36
CA LEU A 97 6.26 17.23 -25.11
C LEU A 97 5.65 15.81 -25.01
N GLY A 98 4.66 15.66 -24.13
CA GLY A 98 4.09 14.37 -23.72
C GLY A 98 4.80 13.77 -22.50
N PHE A 99 4.85 12.43 -22.45
CA PHE A 99 5.48 11.62 -21.41
C PHE A 99 6.70 10.89 -21.99
N ALA A 100 7.76 11.65 -22.21
CA ALA A 100 9.05 11.15 -22.65
C ALA A 100 9.94 10.70 -21.48
N GLY A 101 10.75 9.68 -21.70
CA GLY A 101 11.51 8.96 -20.69
C GLY A 101 11.20 7.47 -20.72
N GLN A 102 11.29 6.79 -19.58
CA GLN A 102 10.98 5.38 -19.44
C GLN A 102 9.68 5.22 -18.65
N ALA A 103 8.59 4.81 -19.32
CA ALA A 103 7.33 4.52 -18.67
C ALA A 103 7.40 3.17 -17.93
N ALA A 104 6.94 3.17 -16.69
CA ALA A 104 6.93 2.01 -15.81
C ALA A 104 5.50 1.69 -15.37
N TYR A 105 5.09 0.43 -15.50
CA TYR A 105 3.91 -0.11 -14.84
C TYR A 105 4.41 -1.19 -13.88
N TRP A 106 4.36 -0.90 -12.59
CA TRP A 106 5.18 -1.53 -11.55
C TRP A 106 6.69 -1.33 -11.76
N GLU A 107 7.25 -1.68 -12.92
CA GLU A 107 8.63 -1.44 -13.38
C GLU A 107 8.61 -1.01 -14.86
N SER A 108 9.73 -0.48 -15.37
CA SER A 108 9.94 -0.09 -16.76
C SER A 108 9.45 -1.17 -17.71
N ILE A 109 8.47 -0.82 -18.55
CA ILE A 109 7.82 -1.78 -19.46
C ILE A 109 8.82 -2.26 -20.52
N SER A 110 9.50 -1.30 -21.15
CA SER A 110 10.46 -1.56 -22.24
C SER A 110 11.47 -0.44 -22.43
N ASN A 111 11.80 0.29 -21.35
CA ASN A 111 12.71 1.45 -21.40
C ASN A 111 12.34 2.50 -22.47
N SER A 112 11.04 2.69 -22.72
CA SER A 112 10.54 3.56 -23.79
C SER A 112 9.55 4.60 -23.26
N ASN A 113 9.31 5.65 -24.05
CA ASN A 113 8.34 6.70 -23.73
C ASN A 113 6.93 6.10 -23.56
N ALA A 114 6.09 6.71 -22.72
CA ALA A 114 4.66 6.41 -22.78
C ALA A 114 4.08 6.94 -24.09
N PHE A 115 4.20 8.25 -24.34
CA PHE A 115 3.92 8.87 -25.63
C PHE A 115 4.66 10.20 -25.77
N THR A 116 4.90 10.61 -27.01
CA THR A 116 5.49 11.92 -27.35
C THR A 116 4.57 12.70 -28.26
N VAL A 117 4.65 14.04 -28.19
CA VAL A 117 3.92 14.94 -29.10
C VAL A 117 4.92 15.77 -29.90
N ALA A 118 4.84 15.68 -31.23
CA ALA A 118 5.61 16.52 -32.15
C ALA A 118 4.73 17.62 -32.74
N LEU A 119 5.29 18.82 -32.91
CA LEU A 119 4.68 19.96 -33.57
C LEU A 119 5.60 20.44 -34.70
N THR A 120 5.09 20.56 -35.92
CA THR A 120 5.86 21.04 -37.09
C THR A 120 5.11 22.10 -37.89
N PRO A 121 5.79 23.04 -38.56
CA PRO A 121 7.23 23.27 -38.55
C PRO A 121 7.72 23.89 -37.23
N GLY A 122 9.03 23.77 -36.96
CA GLY A 122 9.69 24.37 -35.80
C GLY A 122 10.39 23.36 -34.90
N THR A 123 11.23 23.88 -34.00
CA THR A 123 11.91 23.12 -32.96
C THR A 123 11.55 23.74 -31.63
N PHE A 124 10.79 23.01 -30.81
CA PHE A 124 10.29 23.51 -29.54
C PHE A 124 11.27 23.18 -28.42
N THR A 125 11.77 24.22 -27.75
CA THR A 125 12.75 24.11 -26.67
C THR A 125 12.13 24.52 -25.34
N GLU A 126 12.32 23.71 -24.30
CA GLU A 126 11.85 24.00 -22.95
C GLU A 126 12.54 25.25 -22.38
N GLN A 127 11.75 26.14 -21.80
CA GLN A 127 12.19 27.25 -20.97
C GLN A 127 12.27 26.76 -19.52
N VAL A 128 13.41 26.19 -19.13
CA VAL A 128 13.60 25.51 -17.83
C VAL A 128 13.24 26.39 -16.63
N SER A 129 13.48 27.70 -16.70
CA SER A 129 13.08 28.66 -15.64
C SER A 129 11.57 28.73 -15.39
N SER A 130 10.75 28.28 -16.36
CA SER A 130 9.29 28.19 -16.26
C SER A 130 8.81 26.78 -15.88
N ARG A 131 9.72 25.82 -15.67
CA ARG A 131 9.36 24.48 -15.19
C ARG A 131 8.84 24.60 -13.76
N TRP A 132 7.74 23.91 -13.49
CA TRP A 132 7.18 23.80 -12.16
C TRP A 132 6.58 22.41 -11.99
N GLN A 133 6.82 21.73 -10.88
CA GLN A 133 6.16 20.47 -10.58
C GLN A 133 5.82 20.34 -9.10
N ALA A 134 4.81 19.54 -8.83
CA ALA A 134 4.37 19.14 -7.52
C ALA A 134 3.90 17.67 -7.58
N PRO A 135 3.62 17.02 -6.43
CA PRO A 135 3.13 15.65 -6.40
C PRO A 135 2.00 15.36 -7.39
N SER A 136 1.00 16.25 -7.53
CA SER A 136 -0.13 15.97 -8.41
C SER A 136 0.17 16.19 -9.89
N HIS A 137 1.03 17.13 -10.27
CA HIS A 137 1.20 17.50 -11.69
C HIS A 137 2.51 18.24 -12.00
N TRP A 138 2.81 18.29 -13.30
CA TRP A 138 3.97 18.95 -13.86
C TRP A 138 3.55 19.99 -14.91
N LYS A 139 4.29 21.11 -14.96
CA LYS A 139 4.10 22.22 -15.89
C LYS A 139 5.42 22.65 -16.52
N SER A 140 5.38 23.00 -17.81
CA SER A 140 6.48 23.71 -18.45
C SER A 140 6.01 24.60 -19.58
N ARG A 141 6.95 25.42 -20.06
CA ARG A 141 6.82 26.24 -21.26
C ARG A 141 7.84 25.80 -22.30
N HIS A 142 7.43 25.66 -23.54
CA HIS A 142 8.29 25.42 -24.70
C HIS A 142 8.07 26.50 -25.75
N THR A 143 9.12 26.90 -26.47
CA THR A 143 9.02 27.98 -27.47
C THR A 143 9.67 27.58 -28.79
N SER A 144 9.11 28.08 -29.90
CA SER A 144 9.66 28.00 -31.25
C SER A 144 9.22 29.22 -32.05
N GLY A 145 10.13 30.18 -32.28
CA GLY A 145 9.78 31.46 -32.90
C GLY A 145 8.72 32.22 -32.10
N SER A 146 7.61 32.61 -32.74
CA SER A 146 6.48 33.29 -32.09
C SER A 146 5.50 32.34 -31.38
N ILE A 147 5.71 31.02 -31.47
CA ILE A 147 4.81 30.04 -30.86
C ILE A 147 5.31 29.66 -29.46
N THR A 148 4.40 29.67 -28.50
CA THR A 148 4.61 29.18 -27.14
C THR A 148 3.66 28.01 -26.86
N VAL A 149 4.18 26.95 -26.26
CA VAL A 149 3.39 25.80 -25.77
C VAL A 149 3.54 25.73 -24.27
N ASN A 150 2.45 25.94 -23.53
CA ASN A 150 2.42 25.65 -22.10
C ASN A 150 1.84 24.24 -21.91
N GLN A 151 2.68 23.32 -21.43
CA GLN A 151 2.28 21.94 -21.16
C GLN A 151 1.90 21.81 -19.68
N THR A 152 0.77 21.18 -19.41
CA THR A 152 0.42 20.64 -18.09
C THR A 152 0.21 19.14 -18.23
N LYS A 153 0.89 18.33 -17.42
CA LYS A 153 0.73 16.87 -17.47
C LYS A 153 0.66 16.23 -16.10
N PHE A 154 -0.06 15.12 -16.02
CA PHE A 154 -0.29 14.36 -14.81
C PHE A 154 -0.68 12.91 -15.11
N ILE A 155 -0.49 12.03 -14.12
CA ILE A 155 -0.96 10.64 -14.17
C ILE A 155 -2.04 10.48 -13.10
N THR A 156 -3.20 9.98 -13.49
CA THR A 156 -4.35 9.74 -12.60
C THR A 156 -4.12 8.51 -11.70
N GLU A 157 -4.97 8.35 -10.68
CA GLU A 157 -4.88 7.22 -9.74
C GLU A 157 -4.88 5.87 -10.46
N ASN A 158 -5.77 5.65 -11.43
CA ASN A 158 -5.87 4.37 -12.16
C ASN A 158 -5.12 4.40 -13.50
N ASN A 159 -3.93 5.00 -13.50
CA ASN A 159 -2.90 4.81 -14.52
C ASN A 159 -3.22 5.44 -15.90
N VAL A 160 -3.84 6.62 -15.91
CA VAL A 160 -4.08 7.40 -17.14
C VAL A 160 -3.12 8.59 -17.19
N ALA A 161 -2.21 8.58 -18.17
CA ALA A 161 -1.29 9.69 -18.43
C ALA A 161 -1.94 10.74 -19.33
N VAL A 162 -2.03 11.99 -18.85
CA VAL A 162 -2.72 13.09 -19.55
C VAL A 162 -1.76 14.25 -19.75
N ALA A 163 -1.69 14.76 -20.98
CA ALA A 163 -0.93 15.96 -21.32
C ALA A 163 -1.85 16.98 -22.02
N GLY A 164 -2.04 18.14 -21.40
CA GLY A 164 -2.69 19.30 -21.98
C GLY A 164 -1.67 20.29 -22.53
N LEU A 165 -1.86 20.72 -23.78
CA LEU A 165 -1.00 21.65 -24.50
C LEU A 165 -1.79 22.91 -24.87
N ALA A 166 -1.49 24.03 -24.20
CA ALA A 166 -2.00 25.34 -24.59
C ALA A 166 -0.99 26.00 -25.55
N ILE A 167 -1.34 26.07 -26.84
CA ILE A 167 -0.47 26.53 -27.92
C ILE A 167 -0.90 27.95 -28.32
N THR A 168 -0.08 28.94 -27.98
CA THR A 168 -0.32 30.35 -28.23
C THR A 168 0.55 30.86 -29.37
N ASN A 169 -0.04 31.60 -30.31
CA ASN A 169 0.69 32.31 -31.36
C ASN A 169 0.86 33.78 -30.99
N GLY A 170 2.06 34.17 -30.54
CA GLY A 170 2.42 35.56 -30.24
C GLY A 170 2.83 36.39 -31.45
N GLY A 171 2.70 35.85 -32.67
CA GLY A 171 3.05 36.55 -33.91
C GLY A 171 1.92 37.44 -34.42
N SER A 172 2.17 38.15 -35.52
CA SER A 172 1.23 39.07 -36.16
C SER A 172 0.36 38.43 -37.26
N ALA A 173 0.60 37.16 -37.61
CA ALA A 173 -0.16 36.42 -38.63
C ALA A 173 -0.54 35.01 -38.13
N SER A 174 -1.57 34.42 -38.74
CA SER A 174 -1.98 33.04 -38.46
C SER A 174 -0.86 32.05 -38.79
N THR A 175 -0.67 31.05 -37.93
CA THR A 175 0.30 29.96 -38.12
C THR A 175 -0.42 28.62 -38.14
N THR A 176 -0.05 27.73 -39.06
CA THR A 176 -0.55 26.35 -39.08
C THR A 176 0.55 25.38 -38.64
N LEU A 177 0.24 24.54 -37.66
CA LEU A 177 1.10 23.48 -37.15
C LEU A 177 0.48 22.10 -37.42
N GLN A 178 1.31 21.11 -37.69
CA GLN A 178 0.94 19.69 -37.66
C GLN A 178 1.31 19.12 -36.31
N LEU A 179 0.32 18.65 -35.57
CA LEU A 179 0.50 17.88 -34.34
C LEU A 179 0.51 16.40 -34.67
N ARG A 180 1.48 15.68 -34.11
CA ARG A 180 1.55 14.21 -34.16
C ARG A 180 1.85 13.64 -32.79
N ALA A 181 0.94 12.84 -32.24
CA ALA A 181 1.15 12.06 -31.02
C ALA A 181 1.42 10.59 -31.35
N THR A 182 2.43 9.99 -30.72
CA THR A 182 2.85 8.60 -30.96
C THR A 182 3.21 7.90 -29.66
N SER A 183 2.86 6.62 -29.56
CA SER A 183 3.26 5.73 -28.46
C SER A 183 3.84 4.43 -29.02
N PRO A 184 4.90 3.87 -28.41
CA PRO A 184 5.37 2.52 -28.75
C PRO A 184 4.39 1.43 -28.29
N TYR A 185 3.47 1.75 -27.36
CA TYR A 185 2.57 0.77 -26.75
C TYR A 185 1.16 0.77 -27.33
N ALA A 186 0.79 1.78 -28.12
CA ALA A 186 -0.50 1.89 -28.80
C ALA A 186 -0.29 2.37 -30.24
N THR A 187 -0.30 1.43 -31.18
CA THR A 187 0.09 1.66 -32.59
C THR A 187 -0.99 1.24 -33.60
N SER A 188 -2.05 0.57 -33.14
CA SER A 188 -3.10 0.03 -34.00
C SER A 188 -4.44 0.68 -33.68
N GLY A 189 -5.18 1.16 -34.68
CA GLY A 189 -6.48 1.79 -34.46
C GLY A 189 -7.05 2.46 -35.70
N THR A 190 -8.22 3.07 -35.54
CA THR A 190 -8.91 3.85 -36.58
C THR A 190 -9.63 5.03 -35.93
N GLY A 191 -10.11 5.99 -36.73
CA GLY A 191 -10.80 7.16 -36.20
C GLY A 191 -9.87 8.01 -35.34
N GLY A 192 -10.20 8.23 -34.06
CA GLY A 192 -9.45 9.09 -33.13
C GLY A 192 -8.70 8.36 -32.01
N GLU A 193 -8.56 7.03 -32.10
CA GLU A 193 -7.97 6.21 -31.04
C GLU A 193 -6.98 5.17 -31.56
N LEU A 194 -5.85 5.05 -30.86
CA LEU A 194 -4.91 3.94 -31.00
C LEU A 194 -5.00 3.02 -29.78
N THR A 195 -4.76 1.74 -30.00
CA THR A 195 -4.75 0.67 -28.99
C THR A 195 -3.51 -0.18 -29.16
N GLY A 196 -3.17 -0.94 -28.13
CA GLY A 196 -2.16 -1.98 -28.20
C GLY A 196 -2.27 -2.96 -27.04
N GLN A 197 -1.31 -3.87 -26.99
CA GLN A 197 -1.19 -4.88 -25.94
C GLN A 197 0.30 -5.10 -25.67
N VAL A 198 0.68 -5.06 -24.39
CA VAL A 198 2.08 -5.27 -23.97
C VAL A 198 2.09 -5.93 -22.59
N ASN A 199 3.02 -6.84 -22.35
CA ASN A 199 3.18 -7.40 -21.01
C ASN A 199 3.99 -6.43 -20.15
N ALA A 200 3.60 -6.28 -18.89
CA ALA A 200 4.43 -5.63 -17.89
C ALA A 200 5.72 -6.45 -17.66
N TYR A 201 6.75 -5.82 -17.10
CA TYR A 201 8.02 -6.46 -16.80
C TYR A 201 7.82 -7.77 -16.01
N ASN A 202 8.64 -8.79 -16.32
CA ASN A 202 8.52 -10.18 -15.86
C ASN A 202 7.21 -10.91 -16.23
N ASN A 203 6.43 -10.39 -17.18
CA ASN A 203 5.13 -10.94 -17.59
C ASN A 203 4.14 -11.07 -16.41
N LEU A 204 4.26 -10.20 -15.39
CA LEU A 204 3.40 -10.24 -14.21
C LEU A 204 1.94 -9.93 -14.53
N THR A 205 1.68 -9.08 -15.53
CA THR A 205 0.35 -8.83 -16.07
C THR A 205 0.42 -8.36 -17.52
N THR A 206 -0.73 -8.27 -18.17
CA THR A 206 -0.88 -7.74 -19.53
C THR A 206 -1.59 -6.40 -19.47
N LEU A 207 -0.98 -5.40 -20.10
CA LEU A 207 -1.53 -4.06 -20.29
C LEU A 207 -2.22 -4.00 -21.65
N TYR A 208 -3.30 -3.22 -21.73
CA TYR A 208 -4.05 -2.93 -22.95
C TYR A 208 -4.04 -1.41 -23.22
N PRO A 209 -2.91 -0.82 -23.62
CA PRO A 209 -2.80 0.63 -23.69
C PRO A 209 -3.73 1.23 -24.74
N ARG A 210 -4.30 2.39 -24.43
CA ARG A 210 -5.17 3.16 -25.33
C ARG A 210 -4.67 4.60 -25.39
N LEU A 211 -4.64 5.21 -26.56
CA LEU A 211 -4.16 6.59 -26.77
C LEU A 211 -5.17 7.35 -27.62
N THR A 212 -5.57 8.54 -27.16
CA THR A 212 -6.41 9.47 -27.91
C THR A 212 -5.89 10.91 -27.81
N CYS A 213 -6.34 11.77 -28.71
CA CYS A 213 -6.00 13.18 -28.79
C CYS A 213 -7.21 13.98 -29.31
N ASP A 214 -7.48 15.14 -28.71
CA ASP A 214 -8.59 16.00 -29.10
C ASP A 214 -8.54 16.32 -30.61
N GLY A 215 -9.57 15.93 -31.36
CA GLY A 215 -9.70 16.22 -32.80
C GLY A 215 -8.61 15.62 -33.68
N CYS A 216 -7.83 14.66 -33.18
CA CYS A 216 -6.85 13.94 -33.97
C CYS A 216 -7.49 12.80 -34.76
N ALA A 217 -6.85 12.41 -35.87
CA ALA A 217 -7.17 11.21 -36.64
C ALA A 217 -5.98 10.25 -36.70
N VAL A 218 -6.25 8.94 -36.66
CA VAL A 218 -5.26 7.89 -36.80
C VAL A 218 -4.66 7.91 -38.21
N SER A 219 -3.34 7.94 -38.28
CA SER A 219 -2.60 7.84 -39.54
C SER A 219 -1.18 7.33 -39.27
N SER A 220 -0.83 6.23 -39.95
CA SER A 220 0.49 5.57 -39.88
C SER A 220 0.95 5.32 -38.44
N GLY A 221 0.11 4.68 -37.63
CA GLY A 221 0.40 4.35 -36.23
C GLY A 221 0.58 5.54 -35.28
N GLY A 222 0.12 6.73 -35.66
CA GLY A 222 0.11 7.93 -34.82
C GLY A 222 -1.21 8.69 -34.94
N LEU A 223 -1.44 9.63 -34.02
CA LEU A 223 -2.59 10.53 -34.01
C LEU A 223 -2.18 11.89 -34.55
N ASN A 224 -2.76 12.31 -35.68
CA ASN A 224 -2.40 13.53 -36.39
C ASN A 224 -3.52 14.57 -36.34
N ARG A 225 -3.16 15.86 -36.23
CA ARG A 225 -4.10 16.98 -36.34
C ARG A 225 -3.42 18.20 -36.95
N SER A 226 -4.08 18.84 -37.93
CA SER A 226 -3.70 20.16 -38.42
C SER A 226 -4.31 21.25 -37.54
N LEU A 227 -3.51 22.20 -37.08
CA LEU A 227 -3.89 23.24 -36.13
C LEU A 227 -3.60 24.61 -36.75
N THR A 228 -4.62 25.39 -37.08
CA THR A 228 -4.45 26.80 -37.49
C THR A 228 -4.74 27.71 -36.31
N ILE A 229 -3.76 28.54 -35.95
CA ILE A 229 -3.77 29.39 -34.76
C ILE A 229 -3.63 30.84 -35.21
N ALA A 230 -4.69 31.63 -35.05
CA ALA A 230 -4.70 33.05 -35.40
C ALA A 230 -3.68 33.84 -34.55
N ALA A 231 -3.27 35.02 -35.04
CA ALA A 231 -2.41 35.94 -34.29
C ALA A 231 -3.05 36.29 -32.94
N GLY A 232 -2.28 36.16 -31.86
CA GLY A 232 -2.74 36.38 -30.48
C GLY A 232 -3.65 35.27 -29.91
N ALA A 233 -4.06 34.29 -30.71
CA ALA A 233 -4.95 33.22 -30.26
C ALA A 233 -4.22 32.07 -29.57
N THR A 234 -4.98 31.32 -28.78
CA THR A 234 -4.53 30.08 -28.14
C THR A 234 -5.44 28.92 -28.53
N VAL A 235 -4.85 27.81 -28.96
CA VAL A 235 -5.55 26.54 -29.18
C VAL A 235 -5.08 25.54 -28.13
N THR A 236 -6.03 24.85 -27.50
CA THR A 236 -5.72 23.79 -26.51
C THR A 236 -5.93 22.42 -27.14
N VAL A 237 -4.97 21.51 -26.93
CA VAL A 237 -5.07 20.10 -27.31
C VAL A 237 -4.69 19.24 -26.12
N LYS A 238 -5.51 18.24 -25.80
CA LYS A 238 -5.19 17.22 -24.81
C LYS A 238 -4.88 15.89 -25.48
N VAL A 239 -3.90 15.17 -24.94
CA VAL A 239 -3.56 13.80 -25.29
C VAL A 239 -3.71 12.94 -24.03
N VAL A 240 -4.39 11.80 -24.16
CA VAL A 240 -4.74 10.91 -23.04
C VAL A 240 -4.30 9.50 -23.38
N MET A 241 -3.54 8.87 -22.49
CA MET A 241 -3.11 7.49 -22.61
C MET A 241 -3.48 6.68 -21.37
N GLY A 242 -4.32 5.67 -21.52
CA GLY A 242 -4.67 4.73 -20.44
C GLY A 242 -3.81 3.48 -20.51
N PHE A 243 -3.19 3.07 -19.40
CA PHE A 243 -2.53 1.76 -19.25
C PHE A 243 -3.52 0.79 -18.60
N VAL A 244 -4.48 0.32 -19.40
CA VAL A 244 -5.63 -0.46 -18.93
C VAL A 244 -5.22 -1.88 -18.55
N THR A 245 -5.76 -2.40 -17.45
CA THR A 245 -5.63 -3.81 -17.05
C THR A 245 -6.97 -4.41 -16.65
N SER A 246 -7.07 -5.75 -16.66
CA SER A 246 -8.29 -6.46 -16.31
C SER A 246 -8.58 -6.45 -14.80
N GLU A 247 -7.51 -6.45 -14.00
CA GLU A 247 -7.53 -6.50 -12.54
C GLU A 247 -7.80 -5.13 -11.92
N ILE A 248 -7.63 -4.04 -12.67
CA ILE A 248 -8.06 -2.69 -12.29
C ILE A 248 -9.10 -2.20 -13.32
N PRO A 249 -10.37 -2.63 -13.24
CA PRO A 249 -11.41 -2.18 -14.17
C PRO A 249 -11.55 -0.65 -14.22
N ALA A 250 -11.31 0.03 -13.10
CA ALA A 250 -11.30 1.48 -13.00
C ALA A 250 -10.29 2.17 -13.93
N SER A 251 -9.23 1.49 -14.37
CA SER A 251 -8.27 2.03 -15.35
C SER A 251 -8.93 2.28 -16.71
N ARG A 252 -9.91 1.47 -17.10
CA ARG A 252 -10.66 1.65 -18.34
C ARG A 252 -11.67 2.79 -18.21
N THR A 253 -12.48 2.77 -17.16
CA THR A 253 -13.52 3.80 -16.96
C THR A 253 -12.89 5.19 -16.74
N GLU A 254 -11.77 5.26 -16.02
CA GLU A 254 -11.03 6.51 -15.87
C GLU A 254 -10.43 6.97 -17.20
N TYR A 255 -9.88 6.08 -18.02
CA TYR A 255 -9.42 6.44 -19.36
C TYR A 255 -10.54 7.04 -20.22
N ASP A 256 -11.71 6.40 -20.29
CA ASP A 256 -12.83 6.85 -21.10
C ASP A 256 -13.35 8.23 -20.61
N ALA A 257 -13.44 8.43 -19.29
CA ALA A 257 -13.82 9.71 -18.71
C ALA A 257 -12.80 10.82 -19.04
N TYR A 258 -11.51 10.55 -18.83
CA TYR A 258 -10.46 11.51 -19.11
C TYR A 258 -10.28 11.77 -20.59
N ALA A 259 -10.58 10.82 -21.48
CA ALA A 259 -10.68 11.05 -22.92
C ALA A 259 -11.78 12.07 -23.25
N GLY A 260 -12.98 11.90 -22.67
CA GLY A 260 -14.14 12.76 -22.91
C GLY A 260 -14.10 14.17 -22.32
N TYR A 261 -13.29 14.41 -21.28
CA TYR A 261 -13.22 15.73 -20.63
C TYR A 261 -12.62 16.85 -21.49
N SER A 262 -12.84 18.12 -21.12
CA SER A 262 -11.95 19.18 -21.60
C SER A 262 -10.58 19.09 -20.90
N ALA A 263 -9.52 19.72 -21.43
CA ALA A 263 -8.23 19.78 -20.75
C ALA A 263 -8.32 20.41 -19.34
N ALA A 264 -9.13 21.46 -19.18
CA ALA A 264 -9.34 22.13 -17.90
C ALA A 264 -10.11 21.25 -16.91
N THR A 265 -11.15 20.56 -17.37
CA THR A 265 -11.93 19.61 -16.55
C THR A 265 -11.05 18.44 -16.11
N ALA A 266 -10.28 17.83 -17.04
CA ALA A 266 -9.36 16.76 -16.72
C ALA A 266 -8.34 17.17 -15.64
N PHE A 267 -7.73 18.34 -15.80
CA PHE A 267 -6.78 18.87 -14.82
C PHE A 267 -7.44 19.08 -13.45
N ALA A 268 -8.58 19.78 -13.40
CA ALA A 268 -9.27 20.10 -12.14
C ALA A 268 -9.74 18.83 -11.41
N THR A 269 -10.31 17.87 -12.13
CA THR A 269 -10.72 16.57 -11.58
C THR A 269 -9.53 15.83 -10.97
N HIS A 270 -8.41 15.76 -11.70
CA HIS A 270 -7.20 15.08 -11.24
C HIS A 270 -6.63 15.72 -9.97
N VAL A 271 -6.35 17.02 -9.98
CA VAL A 271 -5.66 17.66 -8.83
C VAL A 271 -6.52 17.63 -7.57
N ARG A 272 -7.85 17.70 -7.70
CA ARG A 272 -8.78 17.52 -6.60
C ARG A 272 -8.75 16.09 -6.06
N ALA A 273 -8.79 15.08 -6.92
CA ALA A 273 -8.74 13.68 -6.51
C ALA A 273 -7.39 13.34 -5.85
N TYR A 274 -6.29 13.77 -6.46
CA TYR A 274 -4.94 13.51 -5.95
C TYR A 274 -4.73 14.13 -4.56
N ASN A 275 -5.20 15.36 -4.34
CA ASN A 275 -5.05 16.05 -3.06
C ASN A 275 -6.06 15.59 -2.00
N ARG A 276 -7.24 15.10 -2.41
CA ARG A 276 -8.21 14.48 -1.50
C ARG A 276 -7.62 13.28 -0.77
N TRP A 277 -6.77 12.51 -1.45
CA TRP A 277 -6.06 11.40 -0.82
C TRP A 277 -5.28 11.83 0.44
N TRP A 278 -4.64 13.01 0.43
CA TRP A 278 -3.90 13.51 1.60
C TRP A 278 -4.86 13.79 2.76
N ALA A 279 -6.01 14.40 2.48
CA ALA A 279 -7.06 14.66 3.47
C ALA A 279 -7.64 13.40 4.10
N GLU A 280 -7.79 12.35 3.29
CA GLU A 280 -8.39 11.09 3.75
C GLU A 280 -7.39 10.20 4.50
N ASN A 281 -6.09 10.28 4.17
CA ASN A 281 -5.10 9.29 4.62
C ASN A 281 -4.00 9.85 5.54
N VAL A 282 -3.62 11.12 5.44
CA VAL A 282 -2.47 11.64 6.20
C VAL A 282 -2.95 12.35 7.48
N PRO A 283 -2.36 12.07 8.65
CA PRO A 283 -2.56 12.90 9.83
C PRO A 283 -1.90 14.27 9.65
N TYR A 284 -2.53 15.33 10.13
CA TYR A 284 -1.88 16.64 10.14
C TYR A 284 -0.85 16.68 11.28
N ILE A 285 0.40 17.01 10.96
CA ILE A 285 1.47 17.15 11.94
C ILE A 285 2.02 18.57 11.87
N ASP A 286 2.06 19.22 13.04
CA ASP A 286 2.65 20.54 13.24
C ASP A 286 3.73 20.47 14.30
N VAL A 287 4.87 21.10 14.01
CA VAL A 287 6.06 21.12 14.85
C VAL A 287 6.74 22.49 14.74
N PRO A 288 7.56 22.91 15.74
CA PRO A 288 8.11 24.26 15.80
C PRO A 288 9.12 24.59 14.70
N GLU A 289 9.80 23.58 14.15
CA GLU A 289 10.84 23.74 13.12
C GLU A 289 10.23 23.57 11.72
N PRO A 290 10.10 24.65 10.91
CA PRO A 290 9.47 24.58 9.60
C PRO A 290 10.16 23.59 8.64
N GLY A 291 11.48 23.48 8.69
CA GLY A 291 12.23 22.53 7.85
C GLY A 291 11.83 21.08 8.13
N ILE A 292 11.65 20.72 9.40
CA ILE A 292 11.17 19.39 9.82
C ILE A 292 9.69 19.23 9.47
N LYS A 293 8.85 20.26 9.68
CA LYS A 293 7.44 20.22 9.24
C LYS A 293 7.33 19.86 7.77
N LYS A 294 8.05 20.56 6.89
CA LYS A 294 8.06 20.24 5.45
C LYS A 294 8.60 18.83 5.18
N ASN A 295 9.64 18.39 5.89
CA ASN A 295 10.21 17.06 5.69
C ASN A 295 9.20 15.95 6.02
N ILE A 296 8.38 16.10 7.06
CA ILE A 296 7.32 15.13 7.42
C ILE A 296 6.37 14.88 6.24
N TYR A 297 5.90 15.94 5.57
CA TYR A 297 5.01 15.82 4.42
C TYR A 297 5.74 15.33 3.16
N TYR A 298 7.02 15.69 2.99
CA TYR A 298 7.86 15.10 1.94
C TYR A 298 8.00 13.59 2.12
N ARG A 299 8.17 13.11 3.37
CA ARG A 299 8.21 11.69 3.68
C ARG A 299 6.88 10.98 3.49
N TRP A 300 5.74 11.62 3.81
CA TRP A 300 4.43 11.06 3.43
C TRP A 300 4.28 10.94 1.92
N TRP A 301 4.79 11.92 1.17
CA TRP A 301 4.87 11.81 -0.28
C TRP A 301 5.79 10.68 -0.73
N LEU A 302 6.98 10.51 -0.13
CA LEU A 302 7.88 9.39 -0.44
C LEU A 302 7.19 8.04 -0.22
N MET A 303 6.49 7.88 0.91
CA MET A 303 5.75 6.66 1.24
C MET A 303 4.64 6.39 0.22
N ARG A 304 3.89 7.40 -0.23
CA ARG A 304 2.87 7.24 -1.29
C ARG A 304 3.51 6.99 -2.66
N PHE A 305 4.60 7.69 -2.98
CA PHE A 305 5.25 7.64 -4.28
C PHE A 305 5.95 6.30 -4.51
N ASN A 306 6.48 5.71 -3.44
CA ASN A 306 7.11 4.40 -3.41
C ASN A 306 6.15 3.29 -2.95
N HIS A 307 4.85 3.45 -3.19
CA HIS A 307 3.84 2.43 -2.93
C HIS A 307 3.27 1.91 -4.25
N LEU A 308 3.24 0.60 -4.40
CA LEU A 308 2.68 -0.11 -5.54
C LEU A 308 1.34 -0.71 -5.16
N ASP A 309 0.28 -0.32 -5.86
CA ASP A 309 -1.04 -0.92 -5.70
C ASP A 309 -1.57 -1.35 -7.07
N ALA A 310 -1.03 -2.45 -7.62
CA ALA A 310 -1.31 -2.92 -8.98
C ALA A 310 -2.39 -4.02 -9.07
N ASP A 311 -2.81 -4.59 -7.94
CA ASP A 311 -3.77 -5.70 -7.84
C ASP A 311 -3.46 -6.92 -8.73
N ILE A 312 -2.18 -7.18 -9.00
CA ILE A 312 -1.77 -8.20 -9.96
C ILE A 312 -2.27 -9.58 -9.49
N PRO A 313 -3.04 -10.32 -10.31
CA PRO A 313 -3.53 -11.62 -9.91
C PRO A 313 -2.42 -12.66 -9.72
N GLY A 314 -2.50 -13.41 -8.63
CA GLY A 314 -1.48 -14.38 -8.23
C GLY A 314 -0.93 -14.03 -6.87
N GLN A 315 0.31 -14.43 -6.60
CA GLN A 315 0.93 -14.21 -5.30
C GLN A 315 1.79 -12.93 -5.26
N THR A 316 2.41 -12.55 -6.38
CA THR A 316 3.23 -11.33 -6.50
C THR A 316 2.36 -10.10 -6.74
N PHE A 317 2.54 -9.04 -5.93
CA PHE A 317 1.90 -7.72 -6.05
C PHE A 317 0.36 -7.70 -6.16
N GLN A 318 -0.31 -8.68 -5.56
CA GLN A 318 -1.77 -8.68 -5.40
C GLN A 318 -2.27 -7.73 -4.31
N PHE A 319 -1.38 -7.20 -3.47
CA PHE A 319 -1.68 -6.30 -2.37
C PHE A 319 -0.96 -4.95 -2.54
N PRO A 320 -1.52 -3.85 -2.00
CA PRO A 320 -0.79 -2.59 -1.87
C PRO A 320 0.51 -2.85 -1.10
N THR A 321 1.67 -2.55 -1.68
CA THR A 321 2.97 -2.88 -1.07
C THR A 321 3.95 -1.72 -1.28
N SER A 322 4.68 -1.33 -0.24
CA SER A 322 5.79 -0.40 -0.37
C SER A 322 6.97 -1.05 -1.12
N THR A 323 7.62 -0.28 -1.99
CA THR A 323 8.76 -0.72 -2.80
C THR A 323 9.94 0.19 -2.51
N GLU A 324 11.10 -0.39 -2.25
CA GLU A 324 12.32 0.34 -1.97
C GLU A 324 12.86 1.00 -3.25
N GLY A 325 12.51 2.28 -3.42
CA GLY A 325 13.03 3.13 -4.48
C GLY A 325 12.47 2.78 -5.86
N VAL A 326 11.27 3.27 -6.17
CA VAL A 326 10.64 3.04 -7.50
C VAL A 326 11.50 3.56 -8.66
N LEU A 327 12.33 4.56 -8.41
CA LEU A 327 13.30 5.12 -9.37
C LEU A 327 14.65 4.38 -9.38
N GLY A 328 14.84 3.38 -8.52
CA GLY A 328 16.05 2.58 -8.34
C GLY A 328 15.80 1.10 -8.60
N TYR A 329 16.10 0.25 -7.61
CA TYR A 329 15.90 -1.20 -7.71
C TYR A 329 14.44 -1.63 -7.71
N ASN A 330 13.57 -0.89 -7.01
CA ASN A 330 12.11 -1.00 -7.10
C ASN A 330 11.55 -2.39 -6.73
N ASN A 331 11.97 -2.90 -5.57
CA ASN A 331 11.55 -4.20 -5.04
C ASN A 331 10.92 -4.03 -3.65
N ALA A 332 10.03 -4.94 -3.24
CA ALA A 332 9.60 -5.00 -1.84
C ALA A 332 10.60 -5.85 -1.03
N ILE A 333 11.63 -5.19 -0.51
CA ILE A 333 12.74 -5.84 0.23
C ILE A 333 12.33 -6.09 1.69
N ALA A 334 12.41 -7.33 2.17
CA ALA A 334 11.97 -7.75 3.50
C ALA A 334 12.67 -7.00 4.64
N LEU A 335 13.94 -6.60 4.44
CA LEU A 335 14.71 -5.75 5.36
C LEU A 335 13.98 -4.43 5.68
N THR A 336 13.49 -3.74 4.66
CA THR A 336 12.98 -2.37 4.76
C THR A 336 11.47 -2.29 4.85
N GLN A 337 10.73 -3.33 4.44
CA GLN A 337 9.29 -3.44 4.72
C GLN A 337 8.89 -3.05 6.15
N PRO A 338 9.53 -3.54 7.23
CA PRO A 338 9.11 -3.17 8.57
C PRO A 338 9.41 -1.70 8.91
N MET A 339 10.44 -1.12 8.31
CA MET A 339 10.71 0.32 8.41
C MET A 339 9.60 1.11 7.74
N HIS A 340 9.17 0.72 6.54
CA HIS A 340 8.07 1.38 5.84
C HIS A 340 6.78 1.26 6.63
N ILE A 341 6.44 0.06 7.13
CA ILE A 341 5.29 -0.18 8.01
C ILE A 341 5.33 0.76 9.22
N ASP A 342 6.53 1.07 9.75
CA ASP A 342 6.63 1.97 10.89
C ASP A 342 6.07 3.38 10.59
N ASP A 343 6.23 3.91 9.38
CA ASP A 343 5.55 5.15 8.95
C ASP A 343 4.11 4.86 8.47
N LEU A 344 3.92 3.86 7.61
CA LEU A 344 2.65 3.57 6.92
C LEU A 344 1.49 3.20 7.86
N LYS A 345 1.77 2.65 9.05
CA LYS A 345 0.74 2.35 10.06
C LYS A 345 0.04 3.59 10.63
N TYR A 346 0.53 4.79 10.32
CA TYR A 346 -0.13 6.04 10.68
C TYR A 346 -0.90 6.69 9.53
N LEU A 347 -0.86 6.11 8.32
CA LEU A 347 -1.87 6.42 7.33
C LEU A 347 -3.22 5.90 7.82
N ARG A 348 -4.27 6.70 7.63
CA ARG A 348 -5.58 6.44 8.25
C ARG A 348 -6.24 5.15 7.74
N ASN A 349 -5.91 4.73 6.52
CA ASN A 349 -6.43 3.51 5.92
C ASN A 349 -5.44 2.34 6.10
N PRO A 350 -5.84 1.23 6.77
CA PRO A 350 -4.94 0.11 7.08
C PRO A 350 -4.39 -0.62 5.85
N ILE A 351 -4.98 -0.47 4.66
CA ILE A 351 -4.48 -1.15 3.45
C ILE A 351 -3.01 -0.84 3.18
N TYR A 352 -2.56 0.37 3.55
CA TYR A 352 -1.19 0.83 3.31
C TYR A 352 -0.14 0.18 4.21
N SER A 353 -0.53 -0.33 5.38
CA SER A 353 0.38 -1.06 6.28
C SER A 353 0.14 -2.56 6.26
N TYR A 354 -1.12 -2.99 6.07
CA TYR A 354 -1.49 -4.40 6.05
C TYR A 354 -1.02 -5.08 4.77
N GLY A 355 -1.10 -4.39 3.64
CA GLY A 355 -0.68 -4.95 2.37
C GLY A 355 0.80 -5.36 2.37
N ASP A 356 1.69 -4.58 2.98
CA ASP A 356 3.14 -4.90 3.11
C ASP A 356 3.39 -6.27 3.76
N TRP A 357 2.85 -6.50 4.96
CA TRP A 357 3.08 -7.77 5.66
C TRP A 357 2.23 -8.93 5.12
N LEU A 358 1.08 -8.66 4.48
CA LEU A 358 0.33 -9.67 3.73
C LEU A 358 1.11 -10.13 2.50
N SER A 359 1.73 -9.20 1.78
CA SER A 359 2.55 -9.42 0.60
C SER A 359 3.72 -10.35 0.89
N VAL A 360 4.53 -10.01 1.90
CA VAL A 360 5.65 -10.85 2.31
C VAL A 360 5.18 -12.19 2.88
N GLY A 361 4.16 -12.20 3.75
CA GLY A 361 3.67 -13.43 4.37
C GLY A 361 3.16 -14.47 3.36
N GLN A 362 2.48 -14.02 2.30
CA GLN A 362 1.90 -14.89 1.27
C GLN A 362 2.91 -15.45 0.27
N ILE A 363 4.09 -14.81 0.11
CA ILE A 363 5.13 -15.25 -0.84
C ILE A 363 6.30 -15.98 -0.17
N SER A 364 6.36 -16.01 1.16
CA SER A 364 7.49 -16.52 1.95
C SER A 364 7.41 -18.01 2.28
N LYS A 365 6.63 -18.80 1.53
CA LYS A 365 6.64 -20.28 1.57
C LYS A 365 6.40 -20.87 2.97
N ASN A 366 5.57 -20.20 3.77
CA ASN A 366 5.24 -20.59 5.14
C ASN A 366 6.50 -20.76 6.00
N GLY A 367 7.50 -19.89 5.80
CA GLY A 367 8.79 -19.91 6.48
C GLY A 367 9.36 -18.50 6.64
N ARG A 368 10.69 -18.39 6.60
CA ARG A 368 11.42 -17.11 6.69
C ARG A 368 10.97 -16.11 5.63
N PHE A 369 10.87 -14.85 6.00
CA PHE A 369 10.46 -13.80 5.08
C PHE A 369 11.46 -13.57 3.94
N LEU A 370 10.93 -13.36 2.74
CA LEU A 370 11.67 -13.16 1.49
C LEU A 370 11.15 -11.90 0.77
N ASP A 371 11.95 -11.39 -0.17
CA ASP A 371 11.60 -10.21 -0.97
C ASP A 371 10.52 -10.50 -2.02
N ASN A 372 9.78 -9.46 -2.45
CA ASN A 372 8.70 -9.57 -3.44
C ASN A 372 8.81 -8.53 -4.60
N PRO A 373 8.92 -8.98 -5.87
CA PRO A 373 9.43 -10.29 -6.25
C PRO A 373 10.90 -10.38 -5.82
N GLY A 374 11.35 -11.57 -5.41
CA GLY A 374 12.77 -11.80 -5.36
C GLY A 374 13.36 -11.63 -6.76
N ASP A 375 14.36 -10.77 -6.91
CA ASP A 375 15.26 -10.86 -8.05
C ASP A 375 16.14 -12.10 -7.83
N PRO A 376 16.09 -13.12 -8.71
CA PRO A 376 16.95 -14.29 -8.58
C PRO A 376 18.44 -13.95 -8.65
N GLU A 377 18.80 -12.84 -9.31
CA GLU A 377 20.18 -12.43 -9.52
C GLU A 377 20.77 -11.70 -8.31
N ASN A 378 19.94 -11.03 -7.49
CA ASN A 378 20.44 -10.11 -6.46
C ASN A 378 19.72 -10.19 -5.08
N TRP A 379 18.42 -10.54 -5.02
CA TRP A 379 17.56 -10.27 -3.85
C TRP A 379 16.55 -11.38 -3.55
N SER A 380 16.99 -12.64 -3.52
CA SER A 380 16.15 -13.77 -3.07
C SER A 380 16.50 -14.25 -1.65
N ASN A 381 17.12 -13.38 -0.85
CA ASN A 381 17.61 -13.70 0.49
C ASN A 381 16.58 -13.36 1.58
N SER A 382 16.77 -13.95 2.76
CA SER A 382 16.10 -13.55 4.00
C SER A 382 17.06 -12.64 4.76
N TYR A 383 16.86 -11.34 4.67
CA TYR A 383 17.65 -10.34 5.38
C TYR A 383 17.25 -10.26 6.87
N THR A 384 18.05 -9.58 7.68
CA THR A 384 17.62 -9.15 9.01
C THR A 384 16.37 -8.27 8.89
N GLN A 385 15.32 -8.58 9.65
CA GLN A 385 14.05 -7.84 9.56
C GLN A 385 13.22 -8.04 10.84
N TYR A 386 12.28 -7.12 11.08
CA TYR A 386 11.33 -7.14 12.21
C TYR A 386 9.87 -6.95 11.75
N ILE A 387 9.50 -7.55 10.62
CA ILE A 387 8.15 -7.49 10.02
C ILE A 387 7.09 -7.97 10.99
N GLY A 388 7.32 -9.06 11.73
CA GLY A 388 6.36 -9.56 12.72
C GLY A 388 6.00 -8.52 13.78
N GLU A 389 7.01 -7.79 14.28
CA GLU A 389 6.83 -6.71 15.26
C GLU A 389 6.08 -5.51 14.64
N ALA A 390 6.52 -5.04 13.47
CA ALA A 390 5.91 -3.89 12.80
C ALA A 390 4.46 -4.18 12.38
N ALA A 391 4.19 -5.38 11.86
CA ALA A 391 2.85 -5.85 11.54
C ALA A 391 1.95 -5.84 12.77
N TRP A 392 2.42 -6.37 13.90
CA TRP A 392 1.64 -6.39 15.13
C TRP A 392 1.34 -4.98 15.65
N LYS A 393 2.32 -4.06 15.60
CA LYS A 393 2.11 -2.65 15.92
C LYS A 393 1.09 -1.99 14.99
N SER A 394 1.08 -2.31 13.70
CA SER A 394 0.04 -1.83 12.78
C SER A 394 -1.36 -2.34 13.17
N TYR A 395 -1.46 -3.60 13.61
CA TYR A 395 -2.71 -4.17 14.11
C TYR A 395 -3.14 -3.54 15.44
N GLN A 396 -2.22 -3.19 16.32
CA GLN A 396 -2.54 -2.46 17.56
C GLN A 396 -3.14 -1.07 17.30
N ILE A 397 -2.78 -0.41 16.18
CA ILE A 397 -3.34 0.88 15.75
C ILE A 397 -4.68 0.71 15.05
N HIS A 398 -4.76 -0.17 14.06
CA HIS A 398 -5.94 -0.27 13.19
C HIS A 398 -6.94 -1.35 13.61
N GLY A 399 -6.51 -2.37 14.34
CA GLY A 399 -7.31 -3.51 14.75
C GLY A 399 -7.86 -4.32 13.59
N GLY A 400 -8.82 -5.19 13.88
CA GLY A 400 -9.57 -5.93 12.88
C GLY A 400 -10.08 -7.25 13.41
N GLN A 401 -10.88 -7.93 12.60
CA GLN A 401 -11.44 -9.24 12.94
C GLN A 401 -10.33 -10.23 13.38
N PRO A 402 -10.59 -11.13 14.35
CA PRO A 402 -9.57 -12.05 14.89
C PRO A 402 -8.82 -12.88 13.84
N ALA A 403 -9.47 -13.25 12.74
CA ALA A 403 -8.83 -14.00 11.66
C ALA A 403 -7.65 -13.25 11.00
N ILE A 404 -7.65 -11.91 11.02
CA ILE A 404 -6.51 -11.09 10.56
C ILE A 404 -5.31 -11.30 11.48
N ALA A 405 -5.53 -11.22 12.80
CA ALA A 405 -4.48 -11.48 13.80
C ALA A 405 -3.98 -12.93 13.74
N ALA A 406 -4.85 -13.90 13.43
CA ALA A 406 -4.45 -15.30 13.25
C ALA A 406 -3.50 -15.51 12.05
N SER A 407 -3.74 -14.83 10.92
CA SER A 407 -2.82 -14.86 9.77
C SER A 407 -1.47 -14.22 10.11
N LEU A 408 -1.49 -13.05 10.76
CA LEU A 408 -0.28 -12.39 11.22
C LEU A 408 0.53 -13.28 12.17
N ALA A 409 -0.14 -13.90 13.16
CA ALA A 409 0.49 -14.80 14.11
C ALA A 409 1.18 -15.98 13.42
N ARG A 410 0.52 -16.57 12.41
CA ARG A 410 1.09 -17.65 11.59
C ARG A 410 2.34 -17.18 10.85
N TYR A 411 2.26 -16.05 10.14
CA TYR A 411 3.40 -15.54 9.37
C TYR A 411 4.60 -15.25 10.27
N ALA A 412 4.39 -14.56 11.38
CA ALA A 412 5.46 -14.23 12.33
C ALA A 412 6.05 -15.48 13.02
N GLU A 413 5.22 -16.48 13.39
CA GLU A 413 5.71 -17.75 13.93
C GLU A 413 6.62 -18.47 12.93
N GLN A 414 6.15 -18.60 11.69
CA GLN A 414 6.89 -19.35 10.67
C GLN A 414 8.14 -18.63 10.23
N ASP A 415 8.14 -17.29 10.24
CA ASP A 415 9.34 -16.52 9.99
C ASP A 415 10.41 -16.76 11.06
N VAL A 416 10.06 -16.61 12.35
CA VAL A 416 11.00 -16.81 13.47
C VAL A 416 11.58 -18.22 13.42
N LYS A 417 10.72 -19.24 13.30
CA LYS A 417 11.15 -20.64 13.26
C LYS A 417 11.95 -20.95 11.99
N GLY A 418 11.54 -20.40 10.84
CA GLY A 418 12.21 -20.57 9.57
C GLY A 418 13.59 -19.93 9.53
N GLN A 419 13.75 -18.75 10.14
CA GLN A 419 15.06 -18.10 10.26
C GLN A 419 15.99 -18.88 11.19
N LEU A 420 15.52 -19.33 12.35
CA LEU A 420 16.32 -20.19 13.23
C LEU A 420 16.68 -21.50 12.52
N ALA A 421 15.74 -22.19 11.88
CA ALA A 421 16.03 -23.43 11.15
C ALA A 421 17.06 -23.27 10.02
N HIS A 422 17.18 -22.07 9.45
CA HIS A 422 18.14 -21.80 8.38
C HIS A 422 19.49 -21.25 8.88
N TYR A 423 19.47 -20.34 9.85
CA TYR A 423 20.63 -19.58 10.29
C TYR A 423 21.19 -20.02 11.64
N ASP A 424 20.43 -20.67 12.53
CA ASP A 424 20.93 -21.19 13.80
C ASP A 424 21.38 -22.65 13.59
N THR A 425 22.66 -22.84 13.25
CA THR A 425 23.15 -24.19 12.88
C THR A 425 23.94 -24.89 13.98
N ASP A 426 24.11 -24.25 15.15
CA ASP A 426 24.58 -24.89 16.39
C ASP A 426 23.49 -25.04 17.47
N ASP A 427 22.24 -24.67 17.14
CA ASP A 427 21.03 -24.77 17.95
C ASP A 427 21.06 -23.92 19.24
N ASN A 428 21.89 -22.87 19.27
CA ASN A 428 22.08 -22.01 20.44
C ASN A 428 20.98 -20.91 20.59
N LYS A 429 20.04 -20.83 19.64
CA LYS A 429 18.95 -19.85 19.53
C LYS A 429 19.34 -18.46 19.05
N LEU A 430 20.51 -18.33 18.41
CA LEU A 430 20.96 -17.12 17.73
C LEU A 430 21.13 -17.42 16.23
N ILE A 431 20.77 -16.43 15.40
CA ILE A 431 21.04 -16.53 13.97
C ILE A 431 22.52 -16.31 13.69
N GLU A 432 23.05 -17.06 12.73
CA GLU A 432 24.46 -17.00 12.34
C GLU A 432 24.61 -16.76 10.81
N TYR A 433 25.47 -15.82 10.43
CA TYR A 433 25.89 -15.64 9.03
C TYR A 433 27.29 -15.02 8.92
N ASP A 434 27.90 -15.11 7.74
CA ASP A 434 29.25 -14.65 7.40
C ASP A 434 29.27 -13.51 6.35
N TRP A 435 28.10 -13.02 5.97
CA TRP A 435 27.94 -12.00 4.92
C TRP A 435 27.28 -10.72 5.46
N GLY A 436 28.02 -9.60 5.39
CA GLY A 436 27.58 -8.29 5.88
C GLY A 436 26.30 -7.76 5.24
N ALA A 437 26.00 -8.09 3.98
CA ALA A 437 24.77 -7.60 3.32
C ALA A 437 23.48 -8.15 3.94
N LEU A 438 23.53 -9.32 4.61
CA LEU A 438 22.37 -9.85 5.33
C LEU A 438 21.94 -8.96 6.50
N THR A 439 22.82 -8.08 6.97
CA THR A 439 22.51 -7.08 8.00
C THR A 439 21.74 -5.86 7.46
N GLY A 440 21.64 -5.72 6.14
CA GLY A 440 21.07 -4.52 5.52
C GLY A 440 21.93 -3.27 5.59
N ASN A 441 23.13 -3.36 6.15
CA ASN A 441 24.09 -2.25 6.21
C ASN A 441 25.36 -2.55 5.41
N ASP A 442 25.26 -3.50 4.46
CA ASP A 442 26.27 -3.92 3.48
C ASP A 442 27.72 -3.77 3.94
N ALA A 443 28.36 -2.67 3.53
CA ALA A 443 29.77 -2.40 3.75
C ALA A 443 30.10 -1.62 5.04
N ASP A 444 29.11 -1.37 5.90
CA ASP A 444 29.27 -0.67 7.19
C ASP A 444 29.03 -1.59 8.40
N ALA A 445 28.86 -2.90 8.18
CA ALA A 445 28.88 -3.92 9.24
C ALA A 445 30.34 -4.33 9.57
N VAL A 446 31.06 -3.43 10.26
CA VAL A 446 32.51 -3.52 10.46
C VAL A 446 32.97 -4.82 11.15
N SER A 447 32.13 -5.42 12.00
CA SER A 447 32.43 -6.71 12.64
C SER A 447 32.90 -7.80 11.67
N PHE A 448 32.35 -7.88 10.46
CA PHE A 448 32.72 -8.86 9.43
C PHE A 448 34.14 -8.69 8.88
N HIS A 449 34.74 -7.51 9.04
CA HIS A 449 36.10 -7.24 8.59
C HIS A 449 37.17 -7.71 9.57
N TRP A 450 36.81 -8.11 10.80
CA TRP A 450 37.79 -8.50 11.82
C TRP A 450 38.44 -9.85 11.50
N LYS A 451 37.61 -10.87 11.25
CA LYS A 451 38.02 -12.23 10.88
C LYS A 451 36.92 -12.88 10.03
N PRO A 452 37.28 -13.73 9.04
CA PRO A 452 36.30 -14.48 8.27
C PRO A 452 35.62 -15.55 9.13
N GLY A 453 34.35 -15.82 8.85
CA GLY A 453 33.58 -16.89 9.47
C GLY A 453 32.18 -16.45 9.86
N ARG A 454 31.33 -17.44 10.15
CA ARG A 454 29.97 -17.20 10.65
C ARG A 454 30.04 -16.71 12.09
N MET A 455 29.19 -15.74 12.41
CA MET A 455 29.11 -15.15 13.75
C MET A 455 27.70 -15.31 14.29
N ASP A 456 27.55 -15.65 15.58
CA ASP A 456 26.31 -15.40 16.31
C ASP A 456 26.04 -13.89 16.32
N ARG A 457 24.84 -13.51 15.92
CA ARG A 457 24.48 -12.12 15.64
C ARG A 457 23.56 -11.53 16.70
N ALA A 458 23.80 -10.27 17.06
CA ALA A 458 22.93 -9.52 17.99
C ALA A 458 21.57 -9.20 17.35
N GLU A 459 21.51 -9.26 16.02
CA GLU A 459 20.30 -9.20 15.20
C GLU A 459 19.27 -10.29 15.54
N ALA A 460 19.66 -11.35 16.29
CA ALA A 460 18.75 -12.29 16.96
C ALA A 460 17.63 -11.59 17.77
N ALA A 461 17.85 -10.32 18.15
CA ALA A 461 16.86 -9.41 18.70
C ALA A 461 15.53 -9.39 17.92
N TYR A 462 15.57 -9.50 16.59
CA TYR A 462 14.33 -9.47 15.81
C TYR A 462 13.58 -10.80 15.80
N GLN A 463 14.27 -11.94 15.98
CA GLN A 463 13.58 -13.21 16.26
C GLN A 463 12.93 -13.17 17.65
N TYR A 464 13.56 -12.52 18.63
CA TYR A 464 12.95 -12.26 19.94
C TYR A 464 11.66 -11.44 19.81
N SER A 465 11.70 -10.28 19.14
CA SER A 465 10.52 -9.42 19.01
C SER A 465 9.44 -10.01 18.10
N GLY A 466 9.83 -10.74 17.06
CA GLY A 466 8.93 -11.52 16.22
C GLY A 466 8.20 -12.62 16.99
N ALA A 467 8.90 -13.35 17.87
CA ALA A 467 8.30 -14.37 18.72
C ALA A 467 7.30 -13.77 19.72
N LEU A 468 7.61 -12.61 20.29
CA LEU A 468 6.67 -11.87 21.15
C LEU A 468 5.45 -11.36 20.39
N ALA A 469 5.63 -10.83 19.19
CA ALA A 469 4.54 -10.37 18.34
C ALA A 469 3.59 -11.52 17.97
N ALA A 470 4.14 -12.65 17.55
CA ALA A 470 3.37 -13.86 17.26
C ALA A 470 2.65 -14.40 18.50
N ALA A 471 3.30 -14.39 19.67
CA ALA A 471 2.67 -14.78 20.92
C ALA A 471 1.45 -13.91 21.26
N GLN A 472 1.62 -12.58 21.19
CA GLN A 472 0.54 -11.63 21.48
C GLN A 472 -0.61 -11.76 20.47
N ALA A 473 -0.30 -11.97 19.19
CA ALA A 473 -1.31 -12.18 18.16
C ALA A 473 -2.10 -13.49 18.37
N TYR A 474 -1.43 -14.59 18.76
CA TYR A 474 -2.13 -15.84 19.11
C TYR A 474 -3.00 -15.69 20.37
N GLU A 475 -2.52 -14.99 21.40
CA GLU A 475 -3.29 -14.70 22.61
C GLU A 475 -4.54 -13.86 22.31
N ALA A 476 -4.42 -12.88 21.41
CA ALA A 476 -5.52 -12.02 20.99
C ALA A 476 -6.66 -12.78 20.30
N VAL A 477 -6.36 -13.94 19.70
CA VAL A 477 -7.36 -14.85 19.09
C VAL A 477 -7.73 -16.02 20.01
N GLY A 478 -7.31 -15.99 21.28
CA GLY A 478 -7.65 -16.99 22.29
C GLY A 478 -6.74 -18.22 22.33
N ASN A 479 -5.68 -18.28 21.52
CA ASN A 479 -4.75 -19.41 21.49
C ASN A 479 -3.60 -19.22 22.51
N GLN A 480 -3.95 -19.37 23.79
CA GLN A 480 -3.01 -19.20 24.91
C GLN A 480 -1.86 -20.22 24.88
N ALA A 481 -2.10 -21.44 24.39
CA ALA A 481 -1.07 -22.47 24.28
C ALA A 481 0.05 -22.05 23.31
N LYS A 482 -0.32 -21.54 22.13
CA LYS A 482 0.65 -20.97 21.18
C LYS A 482 1.30 -19.69 21.70
N GLY A 483 0.55 -18.84 22.40
CA GLY A 483 1.11 -17.69 23.12
C GLY A 483 2.26 -18.10 24.04
N ALA A 484 2.02 -19.08 24.92
CA ALA A 484 3.02 -19.58 25.86
C ALA A 484 4.23 -20.24 25.17
N GLU A 485 4.01 -21.02 24.09
CA GLU A 485 5.07 -21.62 23.28
C GLU A 485 6.03 -20.54 22.75
N LEU A 486 5.50 -19.48 22.13
CA LEU A 486 6.32 -18.45 21.50
C LEU A 486 6.94 -17.49 22.52
N ARG A 487 6.30 -17.25 23.68
CA ARG A 487 6.97 -16.56 24.80
C ARG A 487 8.14 -17.36 25.36
N THR A 488 8.01 -18.68 25.41
CA THR A 488 9.12 -19.56 25.83
C THR A 488 10.27 -19.45 24.83
N LEU A 489 9.99 -19.50 23.53
CA LEU A 489 11.00 -19.29 22.49
C LEU A 489 11.66 -17.91 22.59
N ALA A 490 10.88 -16.84 22.77
CA ALA A 490 11.41 -15.50 22.99
C ALA A 490 12.35 -15.47 24.21
N THR A 491 11.96 -16.09 25.33
CA THR A 491 12.79 -16.17 26.53
C THR A 491 14.10 -16.94 26.27
N GLN A 492 14.07 -18.01 25.47
CA GLN A 492 15.26 -18.76 25.08
C GLN A 492 16.23 -17.90 24.26
N ILE A 493 15.72 -17.16 23.25
CA ILE A 493 16.51 -16.24 22.43
C ILE A 493 17.10 -15.12 23.30
N GLN A 494 16.29 -14.52 24.18
CA GLN A 494 16.75 -13.50 25.14
C GLN A 494 17.91 -14.01 26.00
N ASN A 495 17.76 -15.21 26.57
CA ASN A 495 18.81 -15.84 27.37
C ASN A 495 20.06 -16.12 26.54
N ALA A 496 19.92 -16.54 25.28
CA ALA A 496 21.04 -16.76 24.39
C ALA A 496 21.79 -15.45 24.10
N ILE A 497 21.08 -14.35 23.80
CA ILE A 497 21.68 -13.02 23.60
C ILE A 497 22.52 -12.63 24.83
N VAL A 498 21.98 -12.80 26.03
CA VAL A 498 22.67 -12.42 27.27
C VAL A 498 23.85 -13.36 27.57
N ASN A 499 23.66 -14.67 27.44
CA ASN A 499 24.67 -15.65 27.87
C ASN A 499 25.81 -15.84 26.86
N VAL A 500 25.53 -15.65 25.57
CA VAL A 500 26.49 -15.88 24.49
C VAL A 500 27.18 -14.58 24.09
N LEU A 501 26.43 -13.49 23.90
CA LEU A 501 26.95 -12.25 23.28
C LEU A 501 27.47 -11.23 24.30
N TRP A 502 27.12 -11.34 25.58
CA TRP A 502 27.68 -10.46 26.61
C TRP A 502 29.15 -10.80 26.88
N ASN A 503 30.05 -9.85 26.59
CA ASN A 503 31.44 -9.93 27.00
C ASN A 503 31.61 -9.23 28.37
N PRO A 504 31.77 -9.98 29.48
CA PRO A 504 31.90 -9.39 30.81
C PRO A 504 33.21 -8.60 30.99
N GLY A 505 34.28 -8.96 30.27
CA GLY A 505 35.57 -8.28 30.36
C GLY A 505 35.58 -6.90 29.70
N ARG A 506 34.73 -6.72 28.67
CA ARG A 506 34.56 -5.43 27.97
C ARG A 506 33.25 -4.72 28.32
N GLN A 507 32.35 -5.35 29.06
CA GLN A 507 31.01 -4.85 29.37
C GLN A 507 30.26 -4.37 28.13
N LEU A 508 30.25 -5.20 27.09
CA LEU A 508 29.64 -4.92 25.79
C LEU A 508 28.95 -6.18 25.26
N PHE A 509 27.87 -5.99 24.50
CA PHE A 509 27.29 -7.06 23.67
C PHE A 509 28.06 -7.10 22.35
N GLU A 510 28.74 -8.21 22.10
CA GLU A 510 29.63 -8.40 20.96
C GLU A 510 29.16 -9.62 20.18
N HIS A 511 29.21 -9.56 18.85
CA HIS A 511 29.00 -10.74 18.01
C HIS A 511 30.01 -11.83 18.40
N ARG A 512 29.71 -13.09 18.13
CA ARG A 512 30.59 -14.19 18.54
C ARG A 512 30.96 -15.07 17.37
N LEU A 513 32.25 -15.27 17.11
CA LEU A 513 32.69 -16.20 16.07
C LEU A 513 32.27 -17.62 16.46
N LYS A 514 31.48 -18.27 15.60
CA LYS A 514 30.99 -19.61 15.86
C LYS A 514 32.13 -20.64 15.98
N SER A 515 33.16 -20.49 15.14
CA SER A 515 34.26 -21.47 15.05
C SER A 515 35.17 -21.49 16.28
N THR A 516 35.32 -20.36 16.97
CA THR A 516 36.28 -20.20 18.08
C THR A 516 35.63 -19.75 19.38
N ASN A 517 34.35 -19.39 19.36
CA ASN A 517 33.63 -18.74 20.46
C ASN A 517 34.25 -17.41 20.92
N GLU A 518 35.11 -16.78 20.10
CA GLU A 518 35.69 -15.47 20.39
C GLU A 518 34.66 -14.37 20.20
N TRP A 519 34.58 -13.44 21.16
CA TRP A 519 33.84 -12.18 20.96
C TRP A 519 34.54 -11.32 19.92
N VAL A 520 33.77 -10.80 18.97
CA VAL A 520 34.21 -9.92 17.90
C VAL A 520 34.36 -8.50 18.46
N PRO A 521 35.58 -7.93 18.51
CA PRO A 521 35.85 -6.66 19.18
C PRO A 521 35.40 -5.43 18.38
N TRP A 522 35.14 -5.58 17.08
CA TRP A 522 34.67 -4.55 16.17
C TRP A 522 33.14 -4.52 16.15
N LYS A 523 32.57 -3.32 16.26
CA LYS A 523 31.19 -3.09 16.66
C LYS A 523 30.48 -2.19 15.66
N GLU A 524 29.17 -2.31 15.64
CA GLU A 524 28.25 -1.45 14.90
C GLU A 524 26.99 -1.22 15.74
N ILE A 525 26.08 -0.35 15.30
CA ILE A 525 24.80 -0.14 15.99
C ILE A 525 23.95 -1.43 16.04
N ASN A 526 24.24 -2.43 15.19
CA ASN A 526 23.61 -3.75 15.20
C ASN A 526 23.79 -4.49 16.52
N ASN A 527 24.92 -4.29 17.20
CA ASN A 527 25.16 -4.81 18.55
C ASN A 527 24.12 -4.34 19.57
N TYR A 528 23.40 -3.25 19.28
CA TYR A 528 22.43 -2.63 20.19
C TYR A 528 20.97 -2.89 19.81
N TYR A 529 20.69 -3.69 18.76
CA TYR A 529 19.31 -4.10 18.44
C TYR A 529 18.61 -4.79 19.62
N PRO A 530 19.28 -5.61 20.45
CA PRO A 530 18.67 -6.14 21.68
C PRO A 530 18.12 -5.07 22.64
N PHE A 531 18.78 -3.89 22.74
CA PHE A 531 18.24 -2.78 23.54
C PHE A 531 17.01 -2.16 22.86
N ALA A 532 17.05 -1.97 21.54
CA ALA A 532 15.96 -1.38 20.76
C ALA A 532 14.64 -2.17 20.91
N VAL A 533 14.71 -3.50 21.01
CA VAL A 533 13.53 -4.37 21.18
C VAL A 533 13.21 -4.73 22.63
N GLY A 534 14.00 -4.22 23.60
CA GLY A 534 13.79 -4.52 25.02
C GLY A 534 14.16 -5.95 25.44
N ALA A 535 15.07 -6.61 24.73
CA ALA A 535 15.57 -7.93 25.09
C ALA A 535 16.57 -7.88 26.26
N ILE A 536 17.27 -6.77 26.47
CA ILE A 536 18.30 -6.67 27.53
C ILE A 536 17.67 -6.42 28.90
N PRO A 537 18.01 -7.19 29.95
CA PRO A 537 17.58 -6.86 31.31
C PRO A 537 18.10 -5.47 31.73
N ASN A 538 17.23 -4.64 32.32
CA ASN A 538 17.63 -3.31 32.78
C ASN A 538 18.44 -3.37 34.10
N THR A 539 19.72 -3.67 33.99
CA THR A 539 20.68 -3.69 35.11
C THR A 539 21.79 -2.67 34.90
N ALA A 540 22.39 -2.18 35.99
CA ALA A 540 23.54 -1.28 35.91
C ALA A 540 24.70 -1.88 35.10
N THR A 541 24.89 -3.20 35.20
CA THR A 541 25.92 -3.95 34.46
C THR A 541 25.70 -3.86 32.95
N TYR A 542 24.51 -4.18 32.45
CA TYR A 542 24.27 -4.19 31.01
C TYR A 542 24.18 -2.79 30.42
N ARG A 543 23.71 -1.79 31.19
CA ARG A 543 23.70 -0.39 30.75
C ARG A 543 25.08 0.15 30.40
N GLN A 544 26.16 -0.40 30.99
CA GLN A 544 27.54 -0.02 30.63
C GLN A 544 27.82 -0.14 29.12
N ALA A 545 27.11 -1.00 28.39
CA ALA A 545 27.27 -1.08 26.95
C ALA A 545 26.99 0.25 26.22
N LEU A 546 26.07 1.07 26.75
CA LEU A 546 25.65 2.33 26.14
C LEU A 546 26.71 3.45 26.24
N ARG A 547 27.75 3.27 27.05
CA ARG A 547 28.81 4.27 27.26
C ARG A 547 29.54 4.69 26.00
N LEU A 548 29.55 3.84 24.96
CA LEU A 548 30.22 4.17 23.70
C LEU A 548 29.50 5.30 22.94
N PHE A 549 28.23 5.57 23.23
CA PHE A 549 27.55 6.70 22.60
C PHE A 549 28.08 8.04 23.10
N ASP A 550 28.60 8.13 24.33
CA ASP A 550 29.17 9.37 24.88
C ASP A 550 30.39 9.90 24.09
N ASP A 551 31.02 9.06 23.25
CA ASP A 551 32.20 9.42 22.45
C ASP A 551 31.86 9.54 20.95
N PRO A 552 31.91 10.75 20.35
CA PRO A 552 31.66 10.94 18.92
C PRO A 552 32.70 10.26 18.01
N ALA A 553 33.87 9.87 18.52
CA ALA A 553 34.83 9.06 17.77
C ALA A 553 34.39 7.57 17.68
N GLN A 554 33.44 7.14 18.51
CA GLN A 554 32.81 5.81 18.44
C GLN A 554 31.53 5.89 17.60
N TYR A 555 30.55 6.68 18.04
CA TYR A 555 29.26 6.84 17.37
C TYR A 555 28.90 8.33 17.27
N PRO A 556 29.13 8.98 16.12
CA PRO A 556 28.69 10.36 15.92
C PRO A 556 27.19 10.43 15.61
N ILE A 557 26.53 11.53 16.04
CA ILE A 557 25.15 11.83 15.63
C ILE A 557 25.04 12.08 14.11
N PHE A 558 26.01 12.78 13.54
CA PHE A 558 26.06 13.05 12.10
C PHE A 558 27.50 13.08 11.57
N PRO A 559 27.80 12.38 10.47
CA PRO A 559 26.90 11.47 9.75
C PRO A 559 26.52 10.24 10.60
N PHE A 560 25.25 9.83 10.52
CA PHE A 560 24.69 8.77 11.38
C PHE A 560 25.06 7.37 10.87
N TYR A 561 26.32 6.97 11.06
CA TYR A 561 26.84 5.68 10.60
C TYR A 561 26.28 4.48 11.36
N THR A 562 26.39 3.29 10.75
CA THR A 562 26.18 2.01 11.42
C THR A 562 27.44 1.53 12.13
N ALA A 563 28.60 1.57 11.44
CA ALA A 563 29.86 1.16 12.02
C ALA A 563 30.28 2.07 13.19
N ASN A 564 30.90 1.47 14.19
CA ASN A 564 31.71 2.22 15.14
C ASN A 564 32.92 2.84 14.40
N GLN A 565 33.08 4.16 14.49
CA GLN A 565 34.09 4.87 13.70
C GLN A 565 35.51 4.61 14.18
N ALA A 566 35.73 4.34 15.48
CA ALA A 566 37.03 3.95 16.01
C ALA A 566 37.44 2.56 15.51
N ASP A 567 36.52 1.59 15.50
CA ASP A 567 36.79 0.25 14.97
C ASP A 567 36.99 0.28 13.45
N LYS A 568 36.19 1.07 12.73
CA LYS A 568 36.34 1.26 11.28
C LYS A 568 37.69 1.85 10.93
N ALA A 569 38.14 2.88 11.65
CA ALA A 569 39.48 3.43 11.50
C ALA A 569 40.57 2.39 11.78
N ALA A 570 40.38 1.53 12.79
CA ALA A 570 41.29 0.43 13.08
C ALA A 570 41.30 -0.65 11.99
N SER A 571 40.14 -0.89 11.34
CA SER A 571 40.00 -1.87 10.26
C SER A 571 40.64 -1.42 8.94
N GLY A 572 40.62 -0.11 8.65
CA GLY A 572 41.00 0.44 7.35
C GLY A 572 40.08 0.02 6.18
N THR A 573 38.87 -0.48 6.49
CA THR A 573 37.91 -1.03 5.51
C THR A 573 36.49 -0.51 5.74
N GLY A 574 35.57 -0.84 4.83
CA GLY A 574 34.17 -0.40 4.85
C GLY A 574 33.89 0.85 4.01
N SER A 575 32.62 1.12 3.71
CA SER A 575 32.22 2.32 2.94
C SER A 575 32.18 3.57 3.82
N ASN A 576 32.14 4.78 3.27
CA ASN A 576 31.86 6.01 4.02
C ASN A 576 30.37 6.42 3.93
N ASN A 577 29.50 5.45 3.67
CA ASN A 577 28.09 5.72 3.38
C ASN A 577 27.28 5.88 4.66
N PHE A 578 26.28 6.75 4.62
CA PHE A 578 25.23 6.86 5.63
C PHE A 578 23.89 7.13 4.95
N SER A 579 22.80 6.69 5.57
CA SER A 579 21.46 6.69 4.97
C SER A 579 20.38 6.72 6.05
N THR A 580 19.15 7.02 5.62
CA THR A 580 17.97 7.00 6.50
C THR A 580 17.80 5.64 7.19
N ILE A 581 18.26 4.53 6.60
CA ILE A 581 18.20 3.21 7.23
C ILE A 581 18.99 3.17 8.55
N ASN A 582 20.14 3.83 8.59
CA ASN A 582 20.99 3.87 9.77
C ASN A 582 20.36 4.75 10.86
N SER A 583 19.84 5.93 10.50
CA SER A 583 19.14 6.80 11.45
C SER A 583 17.84 6.16 11.96
N THR A 584 17.10 5.42 11.13
CA THR A 584 15.87 4.69 11.54
C THR A 584 16.16 3.74 12.69
N VAL A 585 17.22 2.96 12.55
CA VAL A 585 17.63 1.97 13.57
C VAL A 585 18.18 2.66 14.82
N GLN A 586 18.94 3.75 14.67
CA GLN A 586 19.36 4.57 15.81
C GLN A 586 18.15 5.18 16.54
N PHE A 587 17.12 5.65 15.84
CA PHE A 587 15.88 6.12 16.47
C PHE A 587 15.20 5.00 17.26
N ARG A 588 15.13 3.77 16.74
CA ARG A 588 14.58 2.62 17.49
C ARG A 588 15.36 2.36 18.78
N LEU A 589 16.70 2.46 18.73
CA LEU A 589 17.54 2.36 19.91
C LEU A 589 17.24 3.47 20.92
N LEU A 590 17.30 4.74 20.50
CA LEU A 590 17.07 5.90 21.37
C LEU A 590 15.66 5.89 21.97
N SER A 591 14.66 5.52 21.16
CA SER A 591 13.26 5.35 21.55
C SER A 591 13.12 4.40 22.75
N SER A 592 13.80 3.24 22.71
CA SER A 592 13.79 2.28 23.82
C SER A 592 14.67 2.74 24.99
N VAL A 593 15.90 3.17 24.72
CA VAL A 593 16.90 3.52 25.75
C VAL A 593 16.43 4.64 26.65
N LEU A 594 15.91 5.72 26.07
CA LEU A 594 15.46 6.90 26.82
C LEU A 594 14.24 6.62 27.72
N ARG A 595 13.51 5.51 27.47
CA ARG A 595 12.36 5.11 28.30
C ARG A 595 12.70 4.02 29.30
N ASN A 596 13.50 3.05 28.89
CA ASN A 596 13.64 1.79 29.60
C ASN A 596 14.99 1.61 30.29
N TYR A 597 16.02 2.40 29.92
CA TYR A 597 17.39 2.20 30.38
C TYR A 597 17.99 3.53 30.86
N PRO A 598 17.61 4.02 32.06
CA PRO A 598 18.14 5.27 32.59
C PRO A 598 19.66 5.20 32.73
N ASN A 599 20.36 6.12 32.08
CA ASN A 599 21.81 6.11 31.92
C ASN A 599 22.36 7.55 31.85
N GLU A 600 23.70 7.68 31.90
CA GLU A 600 24.40 8.97 31.90
C GLU A 600 25.08 9.31 30.56
N TRP A 601 24.79 8.60 29.46
CA TRP A 601 25.49 8.77 28.18
C TRP A 601 24.58 9.23 27.04
N ILE A 602 23.28 8.92 27.15
CA ILE A 602 22.28 9.21 26.12
C ILE A 602 21.12 9.94 26.80
N ASP A 603 20.83 11.14 26.30
CA ASP A 603 19.78 12.04 26.80
C ASP A 603 18.82 12.45 25.65
N PRO A 604 17.74 13.21 25.90
CA PRO A 604 16.86 13.70 24.84
C PRO A 604 17.54 14.63 23.81
N THR A 605 18.69 15.22 24.13
CA THR A 605 19.45 16.07 23.20
C THR A 605 19.97 15.25 22.02
N TRP A 606 20.40 14.01 22.26
CA TRP A 606 20.73 13.05 21.19
C TRP A 606 19.60 12.89 20.18
N TYR A 607 18.41 12.60 20.71
CA TYR A 607 17.22 12.36 19.89
C TYR A 607 16.91 13.59 19.03
N LYS A 608 16.94 14.78 19.64
CA LYS A 608 16.68 16.04 18.92
C LYS A 608 17.72 16.32 17.85
N LYS A 609 19.02 16.24 18.17
CA LYS A 609 20.09 16.48 17.18
C LYS A 609 19.99 15.50 16.01
N LEU A 610 19.73 14.20 16.27
CA LEU A 610 19.53 13.20 15.22
C LEU A 610 18.28 13.52 14.36
N LEU A 611 17.16 13.91 14.97
CA LEU A 611 15.94 14.32 14.26
C LEU A 611 16.19 15.47 13.29
N TYR A 612 16.95 16.48 13.72
CA TYR A 612 17.28 17.63 12.89
C TYR A 612 18.24 17.26 11.75
N TRP A 613 19.31 16.52 12.02
CA TRP A 613 20.26 16.09 11.00
C TRP A 613 19.66 15.10 10.00
N ASN A 614 18.76 14.22 10.43
CA ASN A 614 18.02 13.30 9.57
C ASN A 614 17.14 14.06 8.56
N ALA A 615 16.43 15.10 9.01
CA ALA A 615 15.65 15.96 8.12
C ALA A 615 16.54 16.80 7.19
N TRP A 616 17.64 17.34 7.71
CA TRP A 616 18.58 18.16 6.93
C TRP A 616 19.24 17.37 5.79
N ALA A 617 19.66 16.13 6.04
CA ALA A 617 20.33 15.28 5.04
C ALA A 617 19.47 15.00 3.80
N GLN A 618 18.14 14.95 3.99
CA GLN A 618 17.16 14.77 2.93
C GLN A 618 16.91 16.03 2.10
N TYR A 619 17.49 17.18 2.46
CA TYR A 619 17.52 18.36 1.61
C TYR A 619 18.90 18.50 0.96
N VAL A 620 18.96 18.89 -0.31
CA VAL A 620 20.24 19.18 -0.96
C VAL A 620 20.94 20.31 -0.20
N ASN A 621 21.93 19.94 0.60
CA ASN A 621 22.67 20.80 1.55
C ASN A 621 21.76 21.66 2.44
N GLY A 622 20.66 21.08 2.95
CA GLY A 622 19.76 21.78 3.87
C GLY A 622 18.80 22.79 3.23
N ASN A 623 18.82 22.95 1.91
CA ASN A 623 17.90 23.83 1.22
C ASN A 623 16.51 23.18 1.10
N THR A 624 15.56 23.70 1.86
CA THR A 624 14.18 23.22 1.96
C THR A 624 13.41 23.28 0.64
N GLN A 625 13.89 24.02 -0.37
CA GLN A 625 13.35 23.98 -1.73
C GLN A 625 13.57 22.61 -2.41
N TRP A 626 14.63 21.90 -2.02
CA TRP A 626 15.15 20.74 -2.75
C TRP A 626 15.19 19.46 -1.89
N PRO A 627 14.04 18.94 -1.42
CA PRO A 627 14.02 17.63 -0.79
C PRO A 627 14.36 16.53 -1.80
N ASP A 628 15.34 15.71 -1.48
CA ASP A 628 15.73 14.53 -2.24
C ASP A 628 16.30 13.49 -1.26
N ALA A 629 15.55 12.43 -1.03
CA ALA A 629 16.01 11.33 -0.19
C ALA A 629 16.70 10.35 -1.12
N ASN A 630 18.02 10.34 -1.10
CA ASN A 630 18.79 9.38 -1.88
C ASN A 630 18.81 8.04 -1.13
N GLU A 631 19.14 6.96 -1.83
CA GLU A 631 19.38 5.67 -1.17
C GLU A 631 20.46 5.79 -0.08
N PHE A 632 21.54 6.51 -0.36
CA PHE A 632 22.57 6.84 0.63
C PHE A 632 23.31 8.13 0.26
N TRP A 633 24.10 8.60 1.22
CA TRP A 633 24.98 9.75 1.12
C TRP A 633 26.38 9.37 1.57
N ALA A 634 27.38 10.12 1.11
CA ALA A 634 28.76 9.96 1.54
C ALA A 634 29.50 11.31 1.49
N ASP A 635 30.77 11.28 1.94
CA ASP A 635 31.72 12.37 1.77
C ASP A 635 31.22 13.70 2.34
N TRP A 636 30.67 13.63 3.56
CA TRP A 636 30.43 14.80 4.39
C TRP A 636 31.75 15.50 4.73
N ASN A 637 31.86 16.79 4.44
CA ASN A 637 33.08 17.58 4.65
C ASN A 637 33.01 18.56 5.83
N GLY A 638 32.01 18.40 6.71
CA GLY A 638 31.75 19.33 7.83
C GLY A 638 30.77 20.46 7.51
N SER A 639 30.39 20.66 6.24
CA SER A 639 29.42 21.69 5.84
C SER A 639 28.43 21.27 4.75
N SER A 640 28.81 20.30 3.91
CA SER A 640 27.99 19.82 2.79
C SER A 640 28.14 18.31 2.59
N ILE A 641 27.07 17.67 2.12
CA ILE A 641 27.12 16.28 1.63
C ILE A 641 27.60 16.37 0.20
N THR A 642 28.86 15.99 -0.05
CA THR A 642 29.46 16.14 -1.38
C THR A 642 29.12 14.99 -2.33
N TYR A 643 28.68 13.85 -1.80
CA TYR A 643 28.16 12.73 -2.58
C TYR A 643 26.73 12.35 -2.17
N ARG A 644 25.81 12.35 -3.13
CA ARG A 644 24.44 11.84 -3.01
C ARG A 644 24.26 10.73 -4.05
N SER A 645 23.76 9.56 -3.65
CA SER A 645 23.69 8.41 -4.55
C SER A 645 22.66 8.60 -5.69
N TRP A 646 22.78 7.77 -6.73
CA TRP A 646 22.05 7.90 -8.00
C TRP A 646 20.58 7.46 -7.96
N ILE A 647 20.12 6.88 -6.85
CA ILE A 647 18.71 6.54 -6.64
C ILE A 647 18.09 7.67 -5.83
N HIS A 648 17.11 8.35 -6.43
CA HIS A 648 16.48 9.55 -5.89
C HIS A 648 15.07 9.27 -5.37
N HIS A 649 14.58 10.15 -4.49
CA HIS A 649 13.24 10.03 -3.89
C HIS A 649 12.96 8.61 -3.33
N ASN A 650 13.96 8.02 -2.68
CA ASN A 650 13.93 6.68 -2.12
C ASN A 650 13.34 6.65 -0.69
N ILE A 651 12.94 5.46 -0.24
CA ILE A 651 12.48 5.15 1.11
C ILE A 651 13.37 4.11 1.81
N LEU A 652 14.70 4.16 1.67
CA LEU A 652 15.60 3.27 2.42
C LEU A 652 15.62 3.64 3.92
N GLY A 653 14.56 3.27 4.67
CA GLY A 653 14.32 3.65 6.07
C GLY A 653 13.12 4.58 6.30
N SER A 654 12.79 4.81 7.57
CA SER A 654 11.60 5.54 8.03
C SER A 654 11.88 6.53 9.15
N SER A 655 11.07 7.59 9.24
CA SER A 655 11.27 8.57 10.32
C SER A 655 10.04 9.41 10.69
N ASN A 656 8.89 9.32 10.02
CA ASN A 656 7.72 10.07 10.46
C ASN A 656 7.14 9.53 11.78
N TRP A 657 7.27 8.23 12.00
CA TRP A 657 6.90 7.58 13.25
C TRP A 657 7.57 8.24 14.46
N THR A 658 8.82 8.71 14.35
CA THR A 658 9.55 9.39 15.43
C THR A 658 8.75 10.53 16.07
N VAL A 659 8.04 11.33 15.27
CA VAL A 659 7.24 12.43 15.81
C VAL A 659 5.97 11.91 16.48
N VAL A 660 5.31 10.91 15.90
CA VAL A 660 4.06 10.34 16.43
C VAL A 660 4.31 9.55 17.72
N GLU A 661 5.35 8.74 17.70
CA GLU A 661 5.68 7.73 18.70
C GLU A 661 6.55 8.26 19.82
N ASP A 662 7.50 9.12 19.49
CA ASP A 662 8.52 9.55 20.42
C ASP A 662 8.30 10.97 20.89
N VAL A 663 8.18 11.94 19.99
CA VAL A 663 7.91 13.32 20.43
C VAL A 663 6.52 13.45 21.03
N ALA A 664 5.49 12.99 20.30
CA ALA A 664 4.11 12.98 20.76
C ALA A 664 3.76 11.78 21.63
N GLY A 665 4.63 10.77 21.71
CA GLY A 665 4.59 9.72 22.72
C GLY A 665 3.65 8.53 22.47
N LEU A 666 2.86 8.48 21.39
CA LEU A 666 1.84 7.44 21.23
C LEU A 666 2.42 6.03 21.26
N ARG A 667 2.05 5.17 22.22
CA ARG A 667 2.48 3.76 22.28
C ARG A 667 1.33 2.83 21.85
N PRO A 668 1.51 2.00 20.81
CA PRO A 668 0.53 0.97 20.44
C PRO A 668 0.27 -0.04 21.57
N ARG A 669 -0.99 -0.51 21.72
CA ARG A 669 -1.43 -1.40 22.82
C ARG A 669 -2.33 -2.54 22.36
N ASN A 670 -2.48 -3.57 23.20
CA ASN A 670 -3.38 -4.71 22.98
C ASN A 670 -4.78 -4.52 23.58
N ASP A 671 -4.97 -3.53 24.46
CA ASP A 671 -6.25 -3.19 25.08
C ASP A 671 -6.79 -1.86 24.53
N ALA A 672 -7.97 -1.43 24.99
CA ALA A 672 -8.60 -0.19 24.53
C ALA A 672 -7.92 1.11 25.03
N LYS A 673 -7.00 1.03 25.99
CA LYS A 673 -6.38 2.22 26.60
C LYS A 673 -5.50 2.97 25.59
N VAL A 674 -5.31 4.26 25.83
CA VAL A 674 -4.35 5.09 25.09
C VAL A 674 -3.18 5.38 26.03
N GLU A 675 -1.97 5.07 25.58
CA GLU A 675 -0.74 5.36 26.32
C GLU A 675 0.12 6.33 25.52
N LEU A 676 0.55 7.39 26.20
CA LEU A 676 1.54 8.31 25.71
C LEU A 676 2.79 8.26 26.61
N SER A 677 3.97 8.11 26.00
CA SER A 677 5.27 8.17 26.66
C SER A 677 6.21 9.05 25.84
N PRO A 678 6.09 10.40 25.93
CA PRO A 678 6.88 11.31 25.12
C PRO A 678 8.36 11.33 25.54
N ILE A 679 9.25 11.52 24.56
CA ILE A 679 10.64 11.93 24.76
C ILE A 679 10.66 13.46 24.68
N ASN A 680 10.82 14.11 25.82
CA ASN A 680 10.83 15.57 25.88
C ASN A 680 12.11 16.15 25.29
N ILE A 681 12.04 16.57 24.03
CA ILE A 681 13.12 17.23 23.30
C ILE A 681 13.09 18.78 23.45
N GLY A 682 12.27 19.32 24.34
CA GLY A 682 12.19 20.77 24.58
C GLY A 682 11.59 21.55 23.40
N TRP A 683 10.69 20.94 22.63
CA TRP A 683 9.80 21.69 21.74
C TRP A 683 8.65 22.27 22.56
N THR A 684 8.37 23.56 22.37
CA THR A 684 7.33 24.24 23.15
C THR A 684 5.91 23.88 22.70
N HIS A 685 5.76 23.33 21.50
CA HIS A 685 4.45 22.92 20.99
C HIS A 685 4.59 21.85 19.92
N PHE A 686 3.53 21.07 19.73
CA PHE A 686 3.30 20.25 18.55
C PHE A 686 1.84 19.77 18.52
N THR A 687 1.38 19.33 17.35
CA THR A 687 0.19 18.50 17.25
C THR A 687 0.40 17.34 16.29
N VAL A 688 -0.16 16.19 16.65
CA VAL A 688 -0.39 15.06 15.75
C VAL A 688 -1.91 14.87 15.70
N ASN A 689 -2.51 15.36 14.64
CA ASN A 689 -3.94 15.51 14.47
C ASN A 689 -4.52 14.42 13.57
N ASN A 690 -5.65 13.86 14.01
CA ASN A 690 -6.49 12.97 13.22
C ASN A 690 -5.82 11.63 12.81
N LEU A 691 -5.09 10.99 13.72
CA LEU A 691 -4.69 9.59 13.58
C LEU A 691 -5.92 8.69 13.58
N ARG A 692 -5.98 7.67 12.71
CA ARG A 692 -7.05 6.67 12.77
C ARG A 692 -6.68 5.57 13.76
N TYR A 693 -7.19 5.65 14.98
CA TYR A 693 -6.91 4.73 16.07
C TYR A 693 -8.16 3.92 16.42
N ARG A 694 -8.23 2.68 15.93
CA ARG A 694 -9.30 1.70 16.23
C ARG A 694 -10.72 2.26 16.06
N ASN A 695 -11.03 2.69 14.84
CA ASN A 695 -12.28 3.34 14.44
C ASN A 695 -12.60 4.71 15.07
N ALA A 696 -11.70 5.27 15.88
CA ALA A 696 -11.78 6.64 16.36
C ALA A 696 -10.68 7.51 15.71
N ASP A 697 -10.92 8.82 15.70
CA ASP A 697 -9.90 9.80 15.33
C ASP A 697 -9.21 10.30 16.60
N LEU A 698 -7.90 10.08 16.71
CA LEU A 698 -7.07 10.48 17.85
C LEU A 698 -6.22 11.69 17.47
N THR A 699 -6.30 12.75 18.27
CA THR A 699 -5.43 13.92 18.16
C THR A 699 -4.64 14.10 19.45
N ILE A 700 -3.35 14.35 19.35
CA ILE A 700 -2.42 14.64 20.45
C ILE A 700 -1.93 16.07 20.28
N VAL A 701 -1.95 16.86 21.35
CA VAL A 701 -1.48 18.26 21.34
C VAL A 701 -0.60 18.51 22.56
N TRP A 702 0.52 19.18 22.35
CA TRP A 702 1.32 19.81 23.39
C TRP A 702 1.41 21.30 23.09
N ASP A 703 1.11 22.12 24.09
CA ASP A 703 1.32 23.57 24.07
C ASP A 703 1.87 23.96 25.44
N ASP A 704 3.13 24.40 25.52
CA ASP A 704 3.87 24.55 26.77
C ASP A 704 3.36 25.75 27.58
N PRO A 705 2.69 25.53 28.73
CA PRO A 705 2.20 26.64 29.55
C PRO A 705 3.32 27.52 30.11
N ALA A 706 4.58 27.06 30.08
CA ALA A 706 5.71 27.82 30.58
C ALA A 706 6.24 28.87 29.58
N ASP A 707 5.93 28.77 28.28
CA ASP A 707 6.41 29.74 27.28
C ASP A 707 5.52 31.00 27.18
N GLY A 708 4.29 30.94 27.72
CA GLY A 708 3.34 32.04 27.75
C GLY A 708 2.70 32.38 26.40
N VAL A 709 2.77 31.46 25.42
CA VAL A 709 2.28 31.65 24.05
C VAL A 709 1.25 30.59 23.70
N VAL A 710 -0.02 31.00 23.55
CA VAL A 710 -1.07 30.12 23.02
C VAL A 710 -0.86 29.88 21.52
N ARG A 711 -0.49 28.65 21.14
CA ARG A 711 -0.20 28.27 19.75
C ARG A 711 -1.42 27.77 18.99
N TYR A 712 -2.31 27.10 19.70
CA TYR A 712 -3.50 26.47 19.14
C TYR A 712 -4.77 27.11 19.74
N PRO A 713 -5.34 28.15 19.11
CA PRO A 713 -6.54 28.81 19.63
C PRO A 713 -7.69 27.83 19.88
N GLY A 714 -8.29 27.88 21.07
CA GLY A 714 -9.35 26.97 21.48
C GLY A 714 -8.87 25.62 22.04
N VAL A 715 -7.55 25.38 22.06
CA VAL A 715 -6.94 24.25 22.76
C VAL A 715 -6.30 24.75 24.06
N PRO A 716 -6.53 24.08 25.20
CA PRO A 716 -5.86 24.37 26.46
C PRO A 716 -4.36 24.10 26.37
N GLU A 717 -3.56 24.96 27.00
CA GLU A 717 -2.15 24.68 27.27
C GLU A 717 -2.01 23.40 28.12
N GLY A 718 -0.89 22.71 27.93
CA GLY A 718 -0.58 21.40 28.47
C GLY A 718 -0.61 20.30 27.40
N TYR A 719 -0.52 19.06 27.88
CA TYR A 719 -0.41 17.86 27.05
C TYR A 719 -1.76 17.14 27.00
N SER A 720 -2.42 17.21 25.84
CA SER A 720 -3.83 16.83 25.67
C SER A 720 -4.03 15.75 24.62
N ILE A 721 -5.03 14.89 24.85
CA ILE A 721 -5.59 14.00 23.84
C ILE A 721 -7.05 14.32 23.55
N TYR A 722 -7.43 14.11 22.29
CA TYR A 722 -8.79 14.25 21.81
C TYR A 722 -9.20 12.99 21.07
N VAL A 723 -10.44 12.55 21.29
CA VAL A 723 -11.06 11.43 20.59
C VAL A 723 -12.25 11.98 19.82
N ASN A 724 -12.26 11.78 18.50
CA ASN A 724 -13.26 12.31 17.57
C ASN A 724 -13.43 13.83 17.72
N GLY A 725 -12.32 14.55 17.85
CA GLY A 725 -12.27 16.01 18.02
C GLY A 725 -12.63 16.52 19.41
N SER A 726 -13.14 15.66 20.31
CA SER A 726 -13.54 16.03 21.68
C SER A 726 -12.42 15.75 22.68
N ARG A 727 -12.16 16.69 23.60
CA ARG A 727 -11.09 16.57 24.60
C ARG A 727 -11.35 15.39 25.53
N ALA A 728 -10.39 14.48 25.63
CA ALA A 728 -10.49 13.28 26.45
C ALA A 728 -9.68 13.39 27.75
N ALA A 729 -8.45 13.92 27.67
CA ALA A 729 -7.61 14.14 28.84
C ALA A 729 -6.59 15.26 28.60
N THR A 730 -6.15 15.90 29.68
CA THR A 730 -4.99 16.82 29.69
C THR A 730 -4.18 16.65 30.96
N VAL A 731 -2.86 16.62 30.77
CA VAL A 731 -1.84 16.69 31.82
C VAL A 731 -1.12 18.03 31.68
N SER A 732 -0.80 18.71 32.77
CA SER A 732 -0.20 20.05 32.75
C SER A 732 1.23 20.11 32.18
N SER A 733 1.89 18.97 32.05
CA SER A 733 3.30 18.85 31.66
C SER A 733 3.48 17.71 30.67
N LEU A 734 4.50 17.80 29.80
CA LEU A 734 4.87 16.75 28.85
C LEU A 734 5.55 15.58 29.57
N VAL A 735 4.75 14.65 30.10
CA VAL A 735 5.18 13.46 30.84
C VAL A 735 4.40 12.22 30.38
N PRO A 736 4.88 10.99 30.64
CA PRO A 736 4.13 9.79 30.32
C PRO A 736 2.78 9.72 31.03
N PHE A 737 1.74 9.29 30.31
CA PHE A 737 0.45 8.95 30.90
C PHE A 737 -0.29 7.85 30.14
N THR A 738 -1.14 7.10 30.87
CA THR A 738 -2.12 6.18 30.27
C THR A 738 -3.52 6.63 30.63
N TRP A 739 -4.39 6.77 29.63
CA TRP A 739 -5.80 7.10 29.81
C TRP A 739 -6.67 5.87 29.51
N ASP A 740 -7.59 5.59 30.42
CA ASP A 740 -8.58 4.51 30.29
C ASP A 740 -9.90 5.07 29.75
N PRO A 741 -10.29 4.73 28.51
CA PRO A 741 -11.52 5.26 27.90
C PRO A 741 -12.79 4.84 28.65
N ALA A 742 -12.80 3.70 29.33
CA ALA A 742 -14.00 3.20 30.00
C ALA A 742 -14.34 4.01 31.25
N THR A 743 -13.33 4.53 31.94
CA THR A 743 -13.50 5.23 33.24
C THR A 743 -13.10 6.70 33.19
N GLY A 744 -12.34 7.11 32.19
CA GLY A 744 -11.68 8.42 32.13
C GLY A 744 -10.41 8.51 32.97
N ALA A 745 -10.06 7.48 33.75
CA ALA A 745 -8.92 7.53 34.66
C ALA A 745 -7.59 7.74 33.90
N VAL A 746 -6.74 8.61 34.43
CA VAL A 746 -5.40 8.90 33.90
C VAL A 746 -4.36 8.46 34.92
N THR A 747 -3.45 7.57 34.52
CA THR A 747 -2.27 7.18 35.30
C THR A 747 -1.07 7.96 34.80
N THR A 748 -0.48 8.81 35.65
CA THR A 748 0.68 9.65 35.28
C THR A 748 1.42 10.12 36.53
N GLY A 749 2.67 10.58 36.36
CA GLY A 749 3.40 11.34 37.38
C GLY A 749 3.13 12.86 37.34
N GLY A 750 2.42 13.36 36.33
CA GLY A 750 2.07 14.78 36.19
C GLY A 750 0.75 15.17 36.85
N THR A 751 0.39 16.45 36.76
CA THR A 751 -0.92 16.94 37.26
C THR A 751 -1.98 16.81 36.17
N VAL A 752 -3.03 16.02 36.43
CA VAL A 752 -4.17 15.86 35.51
C VAL A 752 -5.11 17.05 35.69
N THR A 753 -5.29 17.86 34.64
CA THR A 753 -6.14 19.06 34.68
C THR A 753 -7.52 18.84 34.05
N HIS A 754 -7.66 17.78 33.25
CA HIS A 754 -8.93 17.37 32.65
C HIS A 754 -8.89 15.88 32.34
N ASN A 755 -10.00 15.18 32.55
CA ASN A 755 -10.23 13.85 32.01
C ASN A 755 -11.73 13.54 31.96
N VAL A 756 -12.13 12.78 30.95
CA VAL A 756 -13.51 12.27 30.80
C VAL A 756 -13.47 10.84 30.27
N ALA A 757 -14.50 10.06 30.58
CA ALA A 757 -14.72 8.75 29.98
C ALA A 757 -15.24 8.90 28.54
N VAL A 758 -14.78 8.04 27.64
CA VAL A 758 -15.31 7.89 26.28
C VAL A 758 -15.61 6.40 26.07
N PRO A 759 -16.71 5.90 26.68
CA PRO A 759 -17.07 4.50 26.58
C PRO A 759 -17.38 4.16 25.11
N GLY A 760 -16.77 3.09 24.60
CA GLY A 760 -16.92 2.65 23.20
C GLY A 760 -15.67 2.76 22.34
N LEU A 761 -14.57 3.36 22.84
CA LEU A 761 -13.27 3.18 22.19
C LEU A 761 -12.88 1.70 22.20
N GLN A 762 -12.58 1.16 21.02
CA GLN A 762 -12.41 -0.27 20.81
C GLN A 762 -11.00 -0.74 21.21
N ALA A 763 -10.88 -1.96 21.73
CA ALA A 763 -9.64 -2.72 21.68
C ALA A 763 -9.37 -3.19 20.23
N PRO A 764 -8.12 -3.51 19.85
CA PRO A 764 -7.78 -3.92 18.48
C PRO A 764 -8.67 -5.04 17.91
N THR A 765 -8.97 -6.06 18.71
CA THR A 765 -9.78 -7.23 18.31
C THR A 765 -11.27 -6.95 18.17
N GLN A 766 -11.73 -5.79 18.62
CA GLN A 766 -13.12 -5.35 18.52
C GLN A 766 -13.37 -4.50 17.27
N VAL A 767 -12.31 -4.09 16.56
CA VAL A 767 -12.44 -3.37 15.30
C VAL A 767 -12.94 -4.32 14.22
N SER A 768 -13.87 -3.85 13.40
CA SER A 768 -14.33 -4.56 12.21
C SER A 768 -14.09 -3.71 10.97
N HIS A 769 -13.44 -4.31 9.98
CA HIS A 769 -13.25 -3.72 8.66
C HIS A 769 -14.30 -4.26 7.69
N THR A 770 -14.92 -3.37 6.91
CA THR A 770 -16.00 -3.71 5.97
C THR A 770 -15.85 -3.05 4.60
N SER A 771 -14.83 -2.22 4.38
CA SER A 771 -14.62 -1.57 3.09
C SER A 771 -14.35 -2.62 2.01
N ALA A 772 -14.88 -2.40 0.80
CA ALA A 772 -14.73 -3.35 -0.31
C ALA A 772 -13.26 -3.72 -0.57
N ARG A 773 -12.35 -2.74 -0.46
CA ARG A 773 -10.91 -2.97 -0.61
C ARG A 773 -10.32 -3.87 0.47
N MET A 774 -10.72 -3.67 1.74
CA MET A 774 -10.28 -4.56 2.83
C MET A 774 -10.87 -5.96 2.67
N VAL A 775 -12.15 -6.08 2.31
CA VAL A 775 -12.79 -7.38 2.06
C VAL A 775 -12.05 -8.15 0.96
N ASP A 776 -11.77 -7.51 -0.17
CA ASP A 776 -11.01 -8.09 -1.28
C ASP A 776 -9.59 -8.51 -0.86
N MET A 777 -8.84 -7.59 -0.24
CA MET A 777 -7.46 -7.83 0.20
C MET A 777 -7.36 -9.00 1.18
N LEU A 778 -8.25 -9.06 2.17
CA LEU A 778 -8.21 -10.12 3.19
C LEU A 778 -8.77 -11.44 2.66
N ALA A 779 -9.75 -11.41 1.75
CA ALA A 779 -10.25 -12.62 1.11
C ALA A 779 -9.17 -13.31 0.27
N LYS A 780 -8.35 -12.53 -0.46
CA LYS A 780 -7.13 -12.98 -1.14
C LYS A 780 -6.10 -13.60 -0.20
N ALA A 781 -6.00 -13.11 1.03
CA ALA A 781 -5.16 -13.67 2.09
C ALA A 781 -5.81 -14.82 2.90
N GLY A 782 -6.98 -15.30 2.48
CA GLY A 782 -7.65 -16.44 3.12
C GLY A 782 -8.62 -16.08 4.24
N VAL A 783 -8.91 -14.81 4.47
CA VAL A 783 -9.75 -14.32 5.58
C VAL A 783 -11.06 -13.75 5.05
N ASP A 784 -12.19 -14.33 5.46
CA ASP A 784 -13.51 -13.77 5.17
C ASP A 784 -13.87 -12.68 6.19
N LEU A 785 -14.02 -11.42 5.73
CA LEU A 785 -14.51 -10.34 6.58
C LEU A 785 -16.04 -10.22 6.59
N THR A 786 -16.73 -10.89 5.66
CA THR A 786 -18.18 -10.77 5.48
C THR A 786 -18.97 -11.69 6.40
N ALA A 787 -18.35 -12.78 6.86
CA ALA A 787 -18.97 -13.78 7.73
C ALA A 787 -17.92 -14.56 8.52
N ASN A 788 -18.31 -15.01 9.72
CA ASN A 788 -17.49 -15.91 10.53
C ASN A 788 -17.88 -17.36 10.25
N LEU A 789 -17.37 -17.92 9.15
CA LEU A 789 -17.73 -19.26 8.68
C LEU A 789 -16.72 -20.31 9.14
N THR A 790 -17.22 -21.50 9.50
CA THR A 790 -16.37 -22.67 9.73
C THR A 790 -15.85 -23.18 8.40
N ASN A 791 -14.54 -23.41 8.29
CA ASN A 791 -13.95 -24.11 7.14
C ASN A 791 -14.12 -25.63 7.31
N LEU A 792 -15.00 -26.23 6.52
CA LEU A 792 -15.25 -27.67 6.52
C LEU A 792 -14.12 -28.49 5.89
N ALA A 793 -13.21 -27.86 5.14
CA ALA A 793 -12.02 -28.52 4.62
C ALA A 793 -10.98 -28.82 5.71
N ALA A 794 -11.01 -28.07 6.83
CA ALA A 794 -10.10 -28.28 7.93
C ALA A 794 -10.34 -29.67 8.57
N GLY A 795 -9.32 -30.53 8.51
CA GLY A 795 -9.39 -31.91 9.00
C GLY A 795 -10.01 -32.92 8.04
N ALA A 796 -10.41 -32.51 6.83
CA ALA A 796 -10.84 -33.43 5.77
C ALA A 796 -9.66 -34.25 5.23
N THR A 797 -9.93 -35.45 4.73
CA THR A 797 -8.91 -36.26 4.02
C THR A 797 -8.83 -35.80 2.58
N ALA A 798 -7.66 -35.30 2.17
CA ALA A 798 -7.43 -34.79 0.82
C ALA A 798 -6.77 -35.83 -0.09
N THR A 799 -7.36 -36.08 -1.26
CA THR A 799 -6.79 -36.93 -2.33
C THR A 799 -6.85 -36.21 -3.68
N ALA A 800 -6.11 -36.69 -4.67
CA ALA A 800 -6.09 -36.09 -6.01
C ALA A 800 -5.88 -37.14 -7.11
N SER A 801 -6.26 -36.81 -8.35
CA SER A 801 -5.98 -37.65 -9.53
C SER A 801 -4.48 -37.91 -9.70
N THR A 802 -3.70 -36.86 -9.51
CA THR A 802 -2.25 -36.82 -9.62
C THR A 802 -1.71 -35.84 -8.60
N THR A 803 -0.47 -36.04 -8.14
CA THR A 803 0.27 -35.04 -7.37
C THR A 803 1.65 -34.88 -7.98
N ALA A 804 1.96 -33.66 -8.42
CA ALA A 804 3.25 -33.30 -8.99
C ALA A 804 4.37 -33.41 -7.94
N SER A 805 5.57 -33.79 -8.39
CA SER A 805 6.77 -33.78 -7.54
C SER A 805 6.97 -32.41 -6.88
N GLY A 806 7.34 -32.41 -5.59
CA GLY A 806 7.52 -31.20 -4.78
C GLY A 806 6.22 -30.55 -4.29
N SER A 807 5.06 -31.19 -4.49
CA SER A 807 3.75 -30.74 -3.97
C SER A 807 3.08 -31.86 -3.17
N SER A 808 2.05 -31.54 -2.39
CA SER A 808 1.30 -32.53 -1.60
C SER A 808 -0.17 -32.15 -1.51
N THR A 809 -1.06 -33.14 -1.34
CA THR A 809 -2.49 -32.84 -1.15
C THR A 809 -2.75 -32.06 0.13
N ALA A 810 -2.00 -32.35 1.20
CA ALA A 810 -2.08 -31.62 2.47
C ALA A 810 -1.77 -30.12 2.34
N GLY A 811 -0.97 -29.74 1.33
CA GLY A 811 -0.59 -28.35 1.10
C GLY A 811 -1.73 -27.43 0.65
N ALA A 812 -2.91 -27.95 0.34
CA ALA A 812 -4.08 -27.13 -0.02
C ALA A 812 -5.20 -27.13 1.05
N VAL A 813 -4.92 -27.67 2.24
CA VAL A 813 -5.86 -27.71 3.38
C VAL A 813 -5.16 -27.34 4.70
N ASP A 814 -4.11 -26.53 4.62
CA ASP A 814 -3.37 -26.08 5.81
C ASP A 814 -3.99 -24.81 6.44
N GLY A 815 -4.99 -24.22 5.77
CA GLY A 815 -5.77 -23.09 6.24
C GLY A 815 -5.30 -21.74 5.68
N TYR A 816 -4.18 -21.69 4.97
CA TYR A 816 -3.54 -20.45 4.55
C TYR A 816 -3.17 -20.49 3.06
N PRO A 817 -3.58 -19.51 2.24
CA PRO A 817 -3.28 -19.51 0.81
C PRO A 817 -1.85 -19.07 0.46
N ILE A 818 -0.88 -19.37 1.34
CA ILE A 818 0.54 -19.08 1.14
C ILE A 818 1.05 -19.85 -0.08
N ASN A 819 2.00 -19.29 -0.82
CA ASN A 819 2.45 -19.86 -2.10
C ASN A 819 3.01 -21.30 -2.01
N GLU A 820 3.51 -21.71 -0.84
CA GLU A 820 3.95 -23.07 -0.51
C GLU A 820 3.68 -23.36 0.99
N PRO A 821 3.36 -24.61 1.40
CA PRO A 821 3.14 -25.78 0.55
C PRO A 821 1.87 -25.63 -0.32
N PHE A 822 1.71 -26.50 -1.32
CA PHE A 822 0.57 -26.49 -2.24
C PHE A 822 0.37 -27.89 -2.85
N TRP A 823 -0.75 -28.10 -3.54
CA TRP A 823 -0.98 -29.25 -4.42
C TRP A 823 -0.79 -28.87 -5.89
N GLY A 824 -0.11 -29.70 -6.70
CA GLY A 824 0.06 -29.49 -8.13
C GLY A 824 -0.40 -30.67 -8.99
N GLY A 825 -1.04 -30.38 -10.13
CA GLY A 825 -1.50 -31.35 -11.13
C GLY A 825 -0.55 -31.53 -12.32
N THR A 826 -1.11 -31.91 -13.47
CA THR A 826 -0.43 -32.21 -14.75
C THR A 826 -0.51 -31.03 -15.74
N THR A 827 0.26 -31.09 -16.85
CA THR A 827 0.44 -29.98 -17.82
C THR A 827 -0.55 -29.95 -18.99
N ALA A 828 -1.34 -31.01 -19.21
CA ALA A 828 -2.11 -31.18 -20.46
C ALA A 828 -3.45 -31.90 -20.26
N GLY A 829 -4.00 -31.88 -19.04
CA GLY A 829 -5.18 -32.67 -18.70
C GLY A 829 -6.14 -31.99 -17.73
N GLN A 830 -7.19 -32.74 -17.40
CA GLN A 830 -8.05 -32.46 -16.27
C GLN A 830 -7.51 -33.19 -15.05
N ASP A 831 -7.30 -32.46 -13.96
CA ASP A 831 -6.97 -33.03 -12.66
C ASP A 831 -8.09 -32.72 -11.68
N TRP A 832 -8.32 -33.64 -10.75
CA TRP A 832 -9.23 -33.41 -9.64
C TRP A 832 -8.51 -33.38 -8.30
N TYR A 833 -8.97 -32.50 -7.42
CA TYR A 833 -8.59 -32.45 -6.01
C TYR A 833 -9.83 -32.67 -5.16
N GLU A 834 -9.82 -33.67 -4.30
CA GLU A 834 -10.96 -34.16 -3.54
C GLU A 834 -10.78 -33.98 -2.04
N LEU A 835 -11.87 -33.64 -1.37
CA LEU A 835 -12.01 -33.64 0.08
C LEU A 835 -13.05 -34.70 0.50
N ASP A 836 -12.66 -35.62 1.38
CA ASP A 836 -13.55 -36.51 2.11
C ASP A 836 -13.69 -36.03 3.56
N PHE A 837 -14.89 -35.61 3.93
CA PHE A 837 -15.21 -35.11 5.28
C PHE A 837 -15.40 -36.23 6.31
N GLY A 838 -15.35 -37.51 5.89
CA GLY A 838 -15.64 -38.70 6.69
C GLY A 838 -17.12 -38.88 7.06
N THR A 839 -17.91 -37.81 7.01
CA THR A 839 -19.34 -37.77 7.29
C THR A 839 -20.01 -36.77 6.35
N ALA A 840 -21.30 -36.96 6.04
CA ALA A 840 -22.02 -36.02 5.19
C ALA A 840 -22.09 -34.62 5.84
N ARG A 841 -21.73 -33.58 5.08
CA ARG A 841 -21.79 -32.18 5.48
C ARG A 841 -22.65 -31.41 4.49
N THR A 842 -23.41 -30.45 4.99
CA THR A 842 -24.10 -29.46 4.16
C THR A 842 -23.15 -28.34 3.81
N LEU A 843 -23.10 -27.93 2.54
CA LEU A 843 -22.22 -26.88 2.03
C LEU A 843 -22.83 -26.20 0.80
N ASP A 844 -22.51 -24.92 0.62
CA ASP A 844 -23.06 -24.05 -0.43
C ASP A 844 -22.02 -23.05 -0.99
N GLU A 845 -20.78 -23.07 -0.46
CA GLU A 845 -19.69 -22.22 -0.92
C GLU A 845 -18.35 -22.98 -0.91
N VAL A 846 -17.57 -22.80 -1.97
CA VAL A 846 -16.18 -23.25 -2.08
C VAL A 846 -15.30 -22.08 -2.51
N ARG A 847 -14.20 -21.87 -1.80
CA ARG A 847 -13.16 -20.88 -2.11
C ARG A 847 -11.90 -21.61 -2.58
N LEU A 848 -11.36 -21.18 -3.71
CA LEU A 848 -10.22 -21.81 -4.36
C LEU A 848 -9.10 -20.79 -4.51
N TYR A 849 -7.89 -21.20 -4.13
CA TYR A 849 -6.69 -20.38 -4.22
C TYR A 849 -5.71 -21.03 -5.20
N PHE A 850 -5.71 -20.59 -6.46
CA PHE A 850 -4.85 -21.17 -7.49
C PHE A 850 -3.42 -20.60 -7.42
N LYS A 851 -2.43 -21.49 -7.52
CA LYS A 851 -1.02 -21.10 -7.56
C LYS A 851 -0.67 -20.39 -8.86
N ASP A 852 0.09 -19.31 -8.75
CA ASP A 852 0.82 -18.69 -9.84
C ASP A 852 2.32 -18.69 -9.52
N SER A 853 3.14 -19.08 -10.51
CA SER A 853 4.58 -19.18 -10.36
C SER A 853 5.34 -17.95 -10.84
N ARG A 854 4.66 -16.88 -11.27
CA ARG A 854 5.34 -15.66 -11.72
C ARG A 854 6.01 -14.91 -10.56
N PRO A 855 7.14 -14.22 -10.81
CA PRO A 855 7.90 -14.23 -12.06
C PRO A 855 8.78 -15.48 -12.26
N ALA A 856 8.96 -16.29 -11.21
CA ALA A 856 9.93 -17.39 -11.17
C ALA A 856 9.79 -18.41 -12.33
N SER A 857 8.57 -18.76 -12.75
CA SER A 857 8.36 -19.64 -13.90
C SER A 857 6.94 -19.59 -14.50
N ALA A 858 6.78 -20.28 -15.64
CA ALA A 858 5.48 -20.57 -16.25
C ALA A 858 4.82 -21.88 -15.78
N THR A 859 5.38 -22.54 -14.75
CA THR A 859 4.99 -23.91 -14.40
C THR A 859 3.55 -24.01 -13.90
N TYR A 860 3.12 -23.12 -13.01
CA TYR A 860 1.75 -23.11 -12.48
C TYR A 860 1.03 -21.82 -12.87
N ARG A 861 -0.22 -21.97 -13.34
CA ARG A 861 -1.13 -20.88 -13.69
C ARG A 861 -2.54 -21.23 -13.23
N ALA A 862 -3.40 -20.21 -13.16
CA ALA A 862 -4.84 -20.43 -13.04
C ALA A 862 -5.33 -21.38 -14.15
N PRO A 863 -6.25 -22.32 -13.85
CA PRO A 863 -6.77 -23.25 -14.84
C PRO A 863 -7.56 -22.52 -15.92
N ALA A 864 -7.68 -23.11 -17.11
CA ALA A 864 -8.56 -22.57 -18.17
C ALA A 864 -10.05 -22.65 -17.76
N SER A 865 -10.40 -23.66 -16.97
CA SER A 865 -11.74 -23.82 -16.38
C SER A 865 -11.66 -24.74 -15.15
N TYR A 866 -12.63 -24.65 -14.24
CA TYR A 866 -12.81 -25.63 -13.18
C TYR A 866 -14.31 -25.89 -12.94
N ASP A 867 -14.64 -27.01 -12.31
CA ASP A 867 -15.99 -27.42 -11.91
C ASP A 867 -15.98 -27.98 -10.49
N VAL A 868 -16.91 -27.53 -9.64
CA VAL A 868 -17.09 -28.08 -8.29
C VAL A 868 -18.11 -29.21 -8.35
N GLN A 869 -17.73 -30.37 -7.85
CA GLN A 869 -18.52 -31.59 -7.92
C GLN A 869 -18.68 -32.22 -6.54
N PHE A 870 -19.78 -32.93 -6.33
CA PHE A 870 -19.99 -33.74 -5.13
C PHE A 870 -20.32 -35.19 -5.51
N HIS A 871 -20.02 -36.12 -4.62
CA HIS A 871 -20.37 -37.52 -4.81
C HIS A 871 -21.78 -37.76 -4.27
N ASN A 872 -22.73 -38.13 -5.14
CA ASN A 872 -24.14 -38.32 -4.78
C ASN A 872 -24.47 -39.73 -4.23
N GLY A 873 -23.43 -40.55 -4.01
CA GLY A 873 -23.56 -41.95 -3.57
C GLY A 873 -23.26 -42.95 -4.69
N SER A 874 -23.44 -42.57 -5.96
CA SER A 874 -23.14 -43.42 -7.12
C SER A 874 -22.13 -42.81 -8.10
N ALA A 875 -22.10 -41.48 -8.24
CA ALA A 875 -21.29 -40.79 -9.23
C ALA A 875 -20.89 -39.39 -8.75
N TRP A 876 -19.86 -38.84 -9.41
CA TRP A 876 -19.53 -37.43 -9.33
C TRP A 876 -20.47 -36.62 -10.20
N VAL A 877 -21.15 -35.64 -9.60
CA VAL A 877 -22.05 -34.71 -10.29
C VAL A 877 -21.66 -33.29 -9.94
N GLY A 878 -21.82 -32.36 -10.89
CA GLY A 878 -21.62 -30.93 -10.65
C GLY A 878 -22.56 -30.43 -9.56
N VAL A 879 -22.09 -29.52 -8.70
CA VAL A 879 -23.01 -28.79 -7.82
C VAL A 879 -23.92 -27.90 -8.70
N PRO A 880 -25.22 -27.81 -8.37
CA PRO A 880 -26.19 -27.10 -9.20
C PRO A 880 -25.87 -25.60 -9.25
N SER A 881 -26.23 -24.94 -10.35
CA SER A 881 -26.24 -23.47 -10.47
C SER A 881 -24.98 -22.73 -9.95
N GLN A 882 -23.78 -23.27 -10.18
CA GLN A 882 -22.50 -22.67 -9.73
C GLN A 882 -22.32 -21.23 -10.20
N ALA A 883 -22.40 -20.28 -9.27
CA ALA A 883 -22.03 -18.89 -9.45
C ALA A 883 -20.55 -18.71 -9.09
N LYS A 884 -19.72 -18.34 -10.09
CA LYS A 884 -18.27 -18.21 -9.93
C LYS A 884 -17.86 -16.73 -9.94
N THR A 885 -17.02 -16.34 -8.99
CA THR A 885 -16.44 -15.00 -8.90
C THR A 885 -14.92 -15.11 -8.73
N PRO A 886 -14.11 -14.60 -9.68
CA PRO A 886 -14.53 -14.12 -11.01
C PRO A 886 -15.11 -15.23 -11.90
N ALA A 887 -15.82 -14.84 -12.96
CA ALA A 887 -16.46 -15.79 -13.89
C ALA A 887 -15.45 -16.67 -14.64
N ALA A 888 -14.34 -16.07 -15.09
CA ALA A 888 -13.18 -16.80 -15.59
C ALA A 888 -12.21 -17.07 -14.44
N PRO A 889 -11.61 -18.28 -14.33
CA PRO A 889 -10.68 -18.57 -13.26
C PRO A 889 -9.51 -17.59 -13.25
N ARG A 890 -9.14 -17.12 -12.07
CA ARG A 890 -8.03 -16.20 -11.87
C ARG A 890 -6.98 -16.82 -10.95
N ALA A 891 -5.75 -16.33 -11.03
CA ALA A 891 -4.72 -16.72 -10.09
C ALA A 891 -5.06 -16.23 -8.67
N ASN A 892 -4.64 -17.01 -7.67
CA ASN A 892 -5.05 -16.91 -6.27
C ASN A 892 -6.57 -17.05 -6.10
N TYR A 893 -7.26 -16.04 -5.59
CA TYR A 893 -8.61 -16.17 -5.03
C TYR A 893 -9.75 -16.29 -6.04
N ASN A 894 -10.58 -17.31 -5.86
CA ASN A 894 -11.83 -17.56 -6.58
C ASN A 894 -12.90 -18.06 -5.60
N VAL A 895 -14.16 -17.71 -5.82
CA VAL A 895 -15.31 -18.15 -5.02
C VAL A 895 -16.33 -18.82 -5.91
N VAL A 896 -16.93 -19.90 -5.42
CA VAL A 896 -18.02 -20.62 -6.05
C VAL A 896 -19.16 -20.73 -5.04
N GLN A 897 -20.32 -20.16 -5.36
CA GLN A 897 -21.55 -20.28 -4.57
C GLN A 897 -22.59 -21.08 -5.34
N PHE A 898 -23.38 -21.88 -4.63
CA PHE A 898 -24.39 -22.77 -5.23
C PHE A 898 -25.48 -23.13 -4.22
N PRO A 899 -26.67 -23.58 -4.65
CA PRO A 899 -27.68 -24.11 -3.74
C PRO A 899 -27.11 -25.21 -2.84
N ALA A 900 -27.44 -25.18 -1.55
CA ALA A 900 -26.86 -26.07 -0.57
C ALA A 900 -27.02 -27.55 -0.96
N VAL A 901 -25.91 -28.29 -0.95
CA VAL A 901 -25.88 -29.74 -1.14
C VAL A 901 -25.42 -30.41 0.15
N THR A 902 -25.85 -31.65 0.38
CA THR A 902 -25.34 -32.48 1.48
C THR A 902 -24.53 -33.63 0.90
N ALA A 903 -23.23 -33.66 1.19
CA ALA A 903 -22.31 -34.64 0.64
C ALA A 903 -21.20 -34.98 1.63
N GLN A 904 -20.71 -36.22 1.58
CA GLN A 904 -19.51 -36.62 2.33
C GLN A 904 -18.23 -36.25 1.58
N ARG A 905 -18.27 -36.26 0.25
CA ARG A 905 -17.11 -36.06 -0.62
C ARG A 905 -17.41 -34.99 -1.64
N ILE A 906 -16.47 -34.06 -1.80
CA ILE A 906 -16.49 -33.04 -2.86
C ILE A 906 -15.16 -33.05 -3.60
N ARG A 907 -15.15 -32.58 -4.85
CA ARG A 907 -13.92 -32.36 -5.59
C ARG A 907 -14.00 -31.13 -6.49
N VAL A 908 -12.84 -30.57 -6.80
CA VAL A 908 -12.65 -29.58 -7.84
C VAL A 908 -12.03 -30.27 -9.03
N LEU A 909 -12.71 -30.29 -10.18
CA LEU A 909 -12.19 -30.78 -11.44
C LEU A 909 -11.67 -29.59 -12.26
N ALA A 910 -10.35 -29.46 -12.42
CA ALA A 910 -9.72 -28.32 -13.08
C ALA A 910 -9.06 -28.73 -14.40
N THR A 911 -9.32 -27.97 -15.46
CA THR A 911 -8.66 -28.11 -16.76
C THR A 911 -7.47 -27.17 -16.82
N ALA A 912 -6.25 -27.71 -16.95
CA ALA A 912 -5.04 -26.92 -16.98
C ALA A 912 -5.03 -25.88 -18.12
N ALA A 913 -4.42 -24.71 -17.88
CA ALA A 913 -4.15 -23.75 -18.95
C ALA A 913 -3.10 -24.29 -19.91
N SER A 914 -3.16 -23.90 -21.18
CA SER A 914 -2.24 -24.39 -22.21
C SER A 914 -0.78 -24.16 -21.82
N GLY A 915 0.00 -25.25 -21.73
CA GLY A 915 1.43 -25.21 -21.42
C GLY A 915 1.78 -25.00 -19.93
N ALA A 916 0.80 -24.98 -19.04
CA ALA A 916 0.99 -24.82 -17.59
C ALA A 916 0.26 -25.92 -16.80
N ARG A 917 0.62 -26.09 -15.53
CA ARG A 917 -0.07 -26.96 -14.57
C ARG A 917 -1.07 -26.15 -13.74
N THR A 918 -2.13 -26.80 -13.28
CA THR A 918 -2.96 -26.26 -12.19
C THR A 918 -2.30 -26.57 -10.86
N GLY A 919 -2.33 -25.63 -9.92
CA GLY A 919 -2.01 -25.90 -8.52
C GLY A 919 -2.97 -25.17 -7.59
N LEU A 920 -3.20 -25.73 -6.40
CA LEU A 920 -3.99 -25.13 -5.33
C LEU A 920 -3.10 -24.87 -4.13
N THR A 921 -3.03 -23.61 -3.69
CA THR A 921 -2.42 -23.25 -2.40
C THR A 921 -3.40 -23.45 -1.25
N GLU A 922 -4.70 -23.38 -1.50
CA GLU A 922 -5.73 -23.63 -0.49
C GLU A 922 -7.09 -23.92 -1.14
N ILE A 923 -7.90 -24.75 -0.49
CA ILE A 923 -9.34 -24.89 -0.72
C ILE A 923 -10.08 -24.75 0.61
N LYS A 924 -11.07 -23.84 0.66
CA LYS A 924 -11.97 -23.69 1.81
C LYS A 924 -13.40 -24.02 1.41
N VAL A 925 -14.11 -24.71 2.30
CA VAL A 925 -15.50 -25.16 2.06
C VAL A 925 -16.36 -24.65 3.18
N HIS A 926 -17.49 -24.05 2.86
CA HIS A 926 -18.37 -23.43 3.84
C HIS A 926 -19.84 -23.80 3.64
N ASN A 927 -20.59 -23.66 4.73
CA ASN A 927 -22.04 -23.52 4.71
C ASN A 927 -22.36 -22.08 5.16
N ARG A 928 -22.53 -21.18 4.20
CA ARG A 928 -22.90 -19.78 4.40
C ARG A 928 -24.39 -19.67 4.77
N GLY A 929 -25.23 -20.51 4.20
CA GLY A 929 -26.69 -20.45 4.33
C GLY A 929 -27.32 -19.35 3.46
N GLY A 930 -28.66 -19.38 3.38
CA GLY A 930 -29.46 -18.53 2.49
C GLY A 930 -29.82 -19.20 1.16
N VAL A 931 -30.74 -18.60 0.40
CA VAL A 931 -30.99 -19.00 -0.99
C VAL A 931 -29.90 -18.35 -1.83
N GLN A 932 -28.92 -19.14 -2.26
CA GLN A 932 -27.88 -18.62 -3.14
C GLN A 932 -28.52 -18.20 -4.47
N PRO A 933 -28.23 -16.98 -4.96
CA PRO A 933 -28.79 -16.53 -6.23
C PRO A 933 -28.32 -17.47 -7.34
N PRO A 934 -29.21 -17.91 -8.26
CA PRO A 934 -28.81 -18.75 -9.37
C PRO A 934 -27.74 -18.04 -10.21
N ALA A 935 -26.84 -18.80 -10.83
CA ALA A 935 -25.78 -18.26 -11.66
C ALA A 935 -26.35 -17.34 -12.76
N ASN A 936 -25.86 -16.09 -12.83
CA ASN A 936 -26.19 -15.18 -13.92
C ASN A 936 -25.44 -15.62 -15.18
N LEU A 937 -26.17 -16.25 -16.11
CA LEU A 937 -25.64 -16.74 -17.39
C LEU A 937 -25.38 -15.60 -18.39
N ALA A 938 -25.95 -14.41 -18.18
CA ALA A 938 -25.77 -13.25 -19.06
C ALA A 938 -24.31 -12.81 -19.17
N ALA A 939 -23.53 -12.93 -18.08
CA ALA A 939 -22.10 -12.56 -18.05
C ALA A 939 -21.22 -13.36 -19.04
N SER A 940 -21.71 -14.51 -19.53
CA SER A 940 -21.00 -15.34 -20.53
C SER A 940 -21.46 -15.10 -21.97
N ALA A 941 -22.42 -14.20 -22.19
CA ALA A 941 -22.94 -13.88 -23.50
C ALA A 941 -22.17 -12.74 -24.18
N THR A 942 -22.16 -12.73 -25.51
CA THR A 942 -21.82 -11.55 -26.29
C THR A 942 -23.05 -10.66 -26.41
N ALA A 943 -22.97 -9.43 -25.90
CA ALA A 943 -24.02 -8.43 -25.99
C ALA A 943 -24.02 -7.72 -27.36
N SER A 944 -25.21 -7.44 -27.90
CA SER A 944 -25.43 -6.61 -29.08
C SER A 944 -26.74 -5.85 -28.96
N ALA A 945 -26.94 -4.79 -29.74
CA ALA A 945 -28.12 -3.94 -29.66
C ALA A 945 -28.57 -3.42 -31.03
N SER A 946 -29.80 -2.91 -31.10
CA SER A 946 -30.33 -2.20 -32.27
C SER A 946 -29.51 -0.95 -32.60
N TYR A 947 -29.17 -0.19 -31.56
CA TYR A 947 -28.36 1.01 -31.62
C TYR A 947 -27.67 1.21 -30.26
N THR A 948 -26.53 1.90 -30.23
CA THR A 948 -25.86 2.31 -28.99
C THR A 948 -25.32 3.71 -29.20
N SER A 949 -25.67 4.65 -28.30
CA SER A 949 -25.14 6.01 -28.35
C SER A 949 -23.62 5.98 -28.28
N SER A 950 -22.94 6.92 -28.97
CA SER A 950 -21.49 6.86 -29.16
C SER A 950 -20.65 7.02 -27.89
N TRP A 951 -21.26 7.45 -26.78
CA TRP A 951 -20.65 7.55 -25.45
C TRP A 951 -21.17 6.48 -24.46
N GLU A 952 -21.98 5.54 -24.93
CA GLU A 952 -22.52 4.42 -24.15
C GLU A 952 -21.99 3.09 -24.67
N SER A 953 -22.21 2.01 -23.93
CA SER A 953 -21.65 0.70 -24.25
C SER A 953 -22.70 -0.39 -24.09
N VAL A 954 -22.92 -1.17 -25.16
CA VAL A 954 -23.78 -2.35 -25.10
C VAL A 954 -23.23 -3.43 -24.17
N ALA A 955 -21.92 -3.44 -23.89
CA ALA A 955 -21.33 -4.37 -22.94
C ALA A 955 -21.76 -4.11 -21.49
N ALA A 956 -22.32 -2.93 -21.20
CA ALA A 956 -22.82 -2.61 -19.87
C ALA A 956 -23.97 -3.53 -19.44
N ILE A 957 -24.78 -4.01 -20.39
CA ILE A 957 -25.96 -4.82 -20.05
C ILE A 957 -25.62 -6.19 -19.42
N ASN A 958 -24.36 -6.61 -19.41
CA ASN A 958 -23.94 -7.89 -18.83
C ASN A 958 -22.53 -7.83 -18.24
N ASP A 959 -22.10 -6.66 -17.75
CA ASP A 959 -20.81 -6.48 -17.13
C ASP A 959 -20.76 -6.97 -15.67
N GLY A 960 -21.93 -7.25 -15.08
CA GLY A 960 -22.07 -7.79 -13.74
C GLY A 960 -22.02 -6.73 -12.64
N ILE A 961 -22.09 -5.44 -13.00
CA ILE A 961 -22.19 -4.34 -12.04
C ILE A 961 -23.65 -4.20 -11.61
N ASP A 962 -23.90 -4.31 -10.30
CA ASP A 962 -25.22 -4.03 -9.73
C ASP A 962 -25.48 -2.50 -9.70
N PRO A 963 -26.52 -1.99 -10.39
CA PRO A 963 -26.77 -0.55 -10.43
C PRO A 963 -27.31 -0.03 -9.08
N PRO A 964 -26.80 1.12 -8.57
CA PRO A 964 -27.31 1.74 -7.35
C PRO A 964 -28.64 2.48 -7.56
N SER A 965 -28.96 2.91 -8.79
CA SER A 965 -30.20 3.59 -9.17
C SER A 965 -30.41 3.54 -10.68
N SER A 966 -31.60 3.84 -11.19
CA SER A 966 -31.88 3.93 -12.64
C SER A 966 -31.24 5.15 -13.30
N ASN A 967 -30.90 6.20 -12.54
CA ASN A 967 -30.14 7.35 -13.02
C ASN A 967 -28.64 7.20 -12.69
N ASP A 968 -28.12 5.97 -12.78
CA ASP A 968 -26.69 5.74 -12.62
C ASP A 968 -25.93 6.20 -13.88
N THR A 969 -25.41 7.42 -13.80
CA THR A 969 -24.56 7.99 -14.84
C THR A 969 -23.07 7.77 -14.58
N VAL A 970 -22.70 7.09 -13.49
CA VAL A 970 -21.31 6.89 -13.05
C VAL A 970 -20.74 5.59 -13.62
N ASN A 971 -21.52 4.52 -13.60
CA ASN A 971 -21.11 3.24 -14.18
C ASN A 971 -21.41 3.17 -15.70
N PRO A 972 -20.77 2.24 -16.43
CA PRO A 972 -21.13 1.93 -17.81
C PRO A 972 -22.63 1.66 -17.94
N ARG A 973 -23.20 2.06 -19.07
CA ARG A 973 -24.63 1.92 -19.36
C ARG A 973 -24.86 1.76 -20.85
N TRP A 974 -25.98 1.15 -21.20
CA TRP A 974 -26.47 1.12 -22.56
C TRP A 974 -27.69 2.02 -22.69
N GLY A 975 -27.68 2.87 -23.70
CA GLY A 975 -28.82 3.64 -24.14
C GLY A 975 -28.75 3.88 -25.64
N CYS A 976 -29.89 4.28 -26.19
CA CYS A 976 -30.09 4.32 -27.64
C CYS A 976 -30.30 5.72 -28.22
N TRP A 977 -29.99 6.80 -27.49
CA TRP A 977 -30.20 8.16 -28.00
C TRP A 977 -29.43 8.44 -29.30
N PRO A 978 -30.04 9.08 -30.32
CA PRO A 978 -31.38 9.71 -30.32
C PRO A 978 -32.51 8.79 -30.81
N GLU A 979 -32.27 7.50 -30.98
CA GLU A 979 -33.26 6.55 -31.50
C GLU A 979 -34.43 6.39 -30.53
N THR A 980 -35.64 6.66 -31.01
CA THR A 980 -36.89 6.50 -30.26
C THR A 980 -37.67 5.27 -30.75
N GLY A 981 -38.80 4.97 -30.09
CA GLY A 981 -39.65 3.85 -30.48
C GLY A 981 -39.14 2.49 -29.99
N GLN A 982 -39.21 1.47 -30.83
CA GLN A 982 -38.89 0.09 -30.44
C GLN A 982 -37.40 -0.19 -30.62
N GLN A 983 -36.72 -0.57 -29.55
CA GLN A 983 -35.29 -0.83 -29.50
C GLN A 983 -35.02 -2.17 -28.81
N TRP A 984 -33.86 -2.77 -29.05
CA TRP A 984 -33.55 -4.07 -28.45
C TRP A 984 -32.09 -4.20 -28.06
N VAL A 985 -31.86 -5.01 -27.04
CA VAL A 985 -30.56 -5.61 -26.74
C VAL A 985 -30.67 -7.12 -26.78
N ASP A 986 -29.58 -7.79 -27.10
CA ASP A 986 -29.52 -9.22 -27.34
C ASP A 986 -28.26 -9.82 -26.73
N LEU A 987 -28.45 -10.88 -25.96
CA LEU A 987 -27.40 -11.71 -25.37
C LEU A 987 -27.24 -12.97 -26.20
N THR A 988 -26.07 -13.18 -26.80
CA THR A 988 -25.76 -14.35 -27.62
C THR A 988 -24.73 -15.26 -26.95
N TRP A 989 -25.04 -16.54 -26.78
CA TRP A 989 -24.12 -17.56 -26.26
C TRP A 989 -23.57 -18.44 -27.38
N SER A 990 -22.34 -18.94 -27.20
CA SER A 990 -21.70 -19.88 -28.13
C SER A 990 -22.34 -21.27 -28.18
N SER A 991 -23.15 -21.61 -27.17
CA SER A 991 -23.92 -22.85 -27.09
C SER A 991 -25.29 -22.59 -26.44
N SER A 992 -26.25 -23.48 -26.71
CA SER A 992 -27.62 -23.36 -26.18
C SER A 992 -27.62 -23.35 -24.65
N ARG A 993 -28.33 -22.39 -24.06
CA ARG A 993 -28.59 -22.27 -22.62
C ARG A 993 -30.06 -22.52 -22.35
N THR A 994 -30.36 -23.28 -21.29
CA THR A 994 -31.74 -23.45 -20.80
C THR A 994 -32.03 -22.34 -19.80
N LEU A 995 -32.90 -21.39 -20.17
CA LEU A 995 -33.23 -20.22 -19.37
C LEU A 995 -34.67 -20.31 -18.87
N ASN A 996 -34.95 -19.83 -17.66
CA ASN A 996 -36.31 -19.78 -17.10
C ASN A 996 -36.62 -18.47 -16.35
N ARG A 997 -35.64 -17.57 -16.20
CA ARG A 997 -35.82 -16.27 -15.57
C ARG A 997 -34.84 -15.26 -16.16
N ALA A 998 -35.27 -14.01 -16.28
CA ALA A 998 -34.36 -12.90 -16.53
C ALA A 998 -34.79 -11.67 -15.72
N GLU A 999 -33.82 -10.81 -15.41
CA GLU A 999 -33.99 -9.58 -14.68
C GLU A 999 -33.39 -8.44 -15.49
N VAL A 1000 -34.10 -7.32 -15.57
CA VAL A 1000 -33.68 -6.15 -16.37
C VAL A 1000 -33.69 -4.91 -15.49
N TYR A 1001 -32.60 -4.17 -15.49
CA TYR A 1001 -32.49 -2.89 -14.80
C TYR A 1001 -32.51 -1.75 -15.83
N PHE A 1002 -33.51 -0.88 -15.76
CA PHE A 1002 -33.68 0.21 -16.71
C PHE A 1002 -32.77 1.40 -16.40
N PHE A 1003 -32.22 2.00 -17.46
CA PHE A 1003 -31.53 3.29 -17.41
C PHE A 1003 -32.54 4.40 -17.73
N ASP A 1004 -32.55 5.43 -16.90
CA ASP A 1004 -33.38 6.64 -17.00
C ASP A 1004 -32.54 7.81 -16.50
N ASP A 1005 -32.13 8.69 -17.40
CA ASP A 1005 -31.27 9.85 -17.11
C ASP A 1005 -32.07 11.11 -16.74
N GLU A 1006 -33.40 10.96 -16.62
CA GLU A 1006 -34.38 12.03 -16.41
C GLU A 1006 -34.31 13.12 -17.49
N GLN A 1007 -33.75 12.79 -18.66
CA GLN A 1007 -33.54 13.68 -19.79
C GLN A 1007 -33.91 13.00 -21.11
N GLY A 1008 -32.91 12.57 -21.90
CA GLY A 1008 -33.09 12.03 -23.25
C GLY A 1008 -33.43 10.55 -23.28
N ILE A 1009 -33.21 9.84 -22.17
CA ILE A 1009 -33.47 8.42 -21.98
C ILE A 1009 -34.42 8.26 -20.79
N ASP A 1010 -35.56 7.63 -21.04
CA ASP A 1010 -36.62 7.44 -20.04
C ASP A 1010 -37.02 5.95 -19.96
N MET A 1011 -37.78 5.61 -18.94
CA MET A 1011 -38.37 4.29 -18.76
C MET A 1011 -39.16 3.87 -20.01
N PRO A 1012 -39.07 2.60 -20.46
CA PRO A 1012 -39.85 2.13 -21.59
C PRO A 1012 -41.35 2.10 -21.25
N ALA A 1013 -42.20 2.36 -22.24
CA ALA A 1013 -43.66 2.22 -22.11
C ALA A 1013 -44.08 0.75 -21.94
N SER A 1014 -43.31 -0.18 -22.52
CA SER A 1014 -43.43 -1.62 -22.29
C SER A 1014 -42.15 -2.34 -22.72
N TRP A 1015 -41.98 -3.56 -22.24
CA TRP A 1015 -40.87 -4.42 -22.67
C TRP A 1015 -41.26 -5.89 -22.65
N LYS A 1016 -40.50 -6.70 -23.40
CA LYS A 1016 -40.67 -8.16 -23.48
C LYS A 1016 -39.33 -8.88 -23.57
N LEU A 1017 -39.33 -10.16 -23.21
CA LEU A 1017 -38.23 -11.08 -23.46
C LEU A 1017 -38.57 -11.98 -24.64
N GLN A 1018 -37.64 -12.13 -25.56
CA GLN A 1018 -37.76 -13.01 -26.72
C GLN A 1018 -36.59 -13.97 -26.78
N SER A 1019 -36.85 -15.23 -27.11
CA SER A 1019 -35.83 -16.25 -27.35
C SER A 1019 -35.68 -16.51 -28.85
N TRP A 1020 -34.48 -16.88 -29.28
CA TRP A 1020 -34.25 -17.36 -30.65
C TRP A 1020 -34.63 -18.84 -30.76
N ASN A 1021 -35.57 -19.17 -31.65
CA ASN A 1021 -36.03 -20.54 -31.89
C ASN A 1021 -35.25 -21.28 -32.99
N GLY A 1022 -34.20 -20.66 -33.53
CA GLY A 1022 -33.43 -21.17 -34.67
C GLY A 1022 -33.64 -20.38 -35.96
N SER A 1023 -34.79 -19.74 -36.15
CA SER A 1023 -35.13 -18.96 -37.36
C SER A 1023 -35.71 -17.57 -37.09
N ALA A 1024 -36.31 -17.34 -35.93
CA ALA A 1024 -36.89 -16.06 -35.54
C ALA A 1024 -36.81 -15.84 -34.02
N TYR A 1025 -36.96 -14.57 -33.61
CA TYR A 1025 -37.25 -14.24 -32.21
C TYR A 1025 -38.74 -14.46 -31.94
N VAL A 1026 -39.02 -15.21 -30.88
CA VAL A 1026 -40.37 -15.47 -30.38
C VAL A 1026 -40.43 -15.11 -28.90
N ASP A 1027 -41.56 -14.57 -28.45
CA ASP A 1027 -41.79 -14.26 -27.04
C ASP A 1027 -41.56 -15.53 -26.18
N VAL A 1028 -40.91 -15.36 -25.02
CA VAL A 1028 -40.64 -16.50 -24.13
C VAL A 1028 -41.96 -17.10 -23.62
N PRO A 1029 -42.12 -18.44 -23.67
CA PRO A 1029 -43.38 -19.09 -23.33
C PRO A 1029 -43.69 -18.99 -21.83
N GLY A 1030 -44.95 -18.72 -21.48
CA GLY A 1030 -45.39 -18.71 -20.08
C GLY A 1030 -44.78 -17.59 -19.23
N ALA A 1031 -44.40 -16.46 -19.84
CA ALA A 1031 -43.86 -15.31 -19.13
C ALA A 1031 -44.80 -14.81 -18.02
N SER A 1032 -44.23 -14.49 -16.86
CA SER A 1032 -44.90 -13.69 -15.83
C SER A 1032 -45.13 -12.25 -16.29
N ALA A 1033 -45.71 -11.41 -15.43
CA ALA A 1033 -45.82 -9.98 -15.70
C ALA A 1033 -44.45 -9.34 -15.96
N TYR A 1034 -44.44 -8.30 -16.80
CA TYR A 1034 -43.27 -7.48 -17.13
C TYR A 1034 -43.33 -6.15 -16.36
N PRO A 1035 -42.77 -6.06 -15.14
CA PRO A 1035 -42.84 -4.84 -14.34
C PRO A 1035 -42.00 -3.70 -14.94
N LEU A 1036 -42.37 -2.46 -14.62
CA LEU A 1036 -41.70 -1.22 -15.03
C LEU A 1036 -41.32 -0.37 -13.81
N THR A 1037 -40.69 -1.01 -12.83
CA THR A 1037 -40.27 -0.37 -11.58
C THR A 1037 -38.92 0.33 -11.78
N LYS A 1038 -38.87 1.64 -11.54
CA LYS A 1038 -37.62 2.43 -11.52
C LYS A 1038 -36.79 2.07 -10.26
N ASN A 1039 -35.46 2.17 -10.34
CA ASN A 1039 -34.51 1.88 -9.26
C ASN A 1039 -34.58 0.43 -8.73
N ALA A 1040 -34.88 -0.54 -9.59
CA ALA A 1040 -34.91 -1.95 -9.22
C ALA A 1040 -34.73 -2.86 -10.45
N TYR A 1041 -34.34 -4.10 -10.20
CA TYR A 1041 -34.43 -5.17 -11.20
C TYR A 1041 -35.90 -5.54 -11.45
N ASN A 1042 -36.27 -5.59 -12.72
CA ASN A 1042 -37.57 -6.02 -13.19
C ASN A 1042 -37.49 -7.49 -13.61
N SER A 1043 -37.95 -8.37 -12.72
CA SER A 1043 -37.81 -9.83 -12.86
C SER A 1043 -38.98 -10.44 -13.62
N VAL A 1044 -38.67 -11.35 -14.55
CA VAL A 1044 -39.63 -12.12 -15.33
C VAL A 1044 -39.24 -13.60 -15.29
N THR A 1045 -40.15 -14.45 -14.85
CA THR A 1045 -40.03 -15.90 -14.94
C THR A 1045 -40.79 -16.41 -16.16
N PHE A 1046 -40.33 -17.48 -16.78
CA PHE A 1046 -40.97 -18.10 -17.94
C PHE A 1046 -40.69 -19.61 -17.97
N THR A 1047 -41.43 -20.35 -18.80
CA THR A 1047 -41.21 -21.79 -18.99
C THR A 1047 -39.78 -22.03 -19.49
N ALA A 1048 -39.07 -22.99 -18.89
CA ALA A 1048 -37.68 -23.29 -19.23
C ALA A 1048 -37.50 -23.49 -20.75
N THR A 1049 -36.67 -22.65 -21.36
CA THR A 1049 -36.51 -22.53 -22.81
C THR A 1049 -35.04 -22.64 -23.18
N GLY A 1050 -34.70 -23.63 -24.02
CA GLY A 1050 -33.36 -23.77 -24.60
C GLY A 1050 -33.15 -22.78 -25.75
N THR A 1051 -32.18 -21.89 -25.65
CA THR A 1051 -31.88 -20.92 -26.71
C THR A 1051 -30.41 -20.51 -26.72
N THR A 1052 -29.91 -20.09 -27.88
CA THR A 1052 -28.59 -19.46 -28.01
C THR A 1052 -28.65 -17.94 -27.91
N ARG A 1053 -29.85 -17.32 -27.93
CA ARG A 1053 -30.00 -15.87 -27.88
C ARG A 1053 -31.22 -15.45 -27.08
N LEU A 1054 -31.04 -14.48 -26.20
CA LEU A 1054 -32.12 -13.86 -25.43
C LEU A 1054 -32.12 -12.35 -25.72
N ARG A 1055 -33.25 -11.86 -26.21
CA ARG A 1055 -33.47 -10.46 -26.54
C ARG A 1055 -34.38 -9.79 -25.52
N VAL A 1056 -33.98 -8.62 -25.05
CA VAL A 1056 -34.85 -7.66 -24.36
C VAL A 1056 -35.35 -6.68 -25.41
N LEU A 1057 -36.66 -6.70 -25.66
CA LEU A 1057 -37.32 -5.81 -26.60
C LEU A 1057 -38.01 -4.69 -25.81
N LEU A 1058 -37.56 -3.45 -26.00
CA LEU A 1058 -38.03 -2.25 -25.30
C LEU A 1058 -38.87 -1.42 -26.27
N THR A 1059 -39.99 -0.88 -25.79
CA THR A 1059 -40.82 0.07 -26.55
C THR A 1059 -40.85 1.39 -25.80
N GLY A 1060 -40.19 2.42 -26.34
CA GLY A 1060 -40.22 3.78 -25.79
C GLY A 1060 -41.59 4.45 -25.95
N THR A 1061 -41.78 5.58 -25.27
CA THR A 1061 -43.02 6.39 -25.31
C THR A 1061 -43.21 7.15 -26.64
N GLY A 1062 -42.20 7.11 -27.51
CA GLY A 1062 -42.16 7.83 -28.79
C GLY A 1062 -41.52 9.23 -28.69
N ALA A 1063 -41.38 9.78 -27.49
CA ALA A 1063 -40.72 11.07 -27.25
C ALA A 1063 -39.27 10.94 -26.73
N SER A 1064 -39.00 9.87 -25.96
CA SER A 1064 -37.70 9.61 -25.34
C SER A 1064 -37.06 8.32 -25.87
N SER A 1065 -35.74 8.25 -25.80
CA SER A 1065 -34.98 7.01 -26.03
C SER A 1065 -35.11 6.08 -24.81
N VAL A 1066 -34.64 4.84 -24.92
CA VAL A 1066 -34.67 3.84 -23.84
C VAL A 1066 -33.27 3.32 -23.55
N GLY A 1067 -33.05 2.81 -22.33
CA GLY A 1067 -31.75 2.29 -21.93
C GLY A 1067 -31.85 1.23 -20.84
N LEU A 1068 -30.73 0.53 -20.63
CA LEU A 1068 -30.54 -0.53 -19.66
C LEU A 1068 -29.19 -0.38 -18.97
N LEU A 1069 -29.18 -0.69 -17.68
CA LEU A 1069 -27.98 -0.73 -16.87
C LEU A 1069 -27.43 -2.16 -16.74
N GLU A 1070 -28.29 -3.16 -16.58
CA GLU A 1070 -27.86 -4.56 -16.45
C GLU A 1070 -29.02 -5.52 -16.83
N VAL A 1071 -28.68 -6.65 -17.43
CA VAL A 1071 -29.57 -7.76 -17.77
C VAL A 1071 -28.99 -9.03 -17.20
N LYS A 1072 -29.71 -9.67 -16.27
CA LYS A 1072 -29.35 -10.97 -15.73
C LYS A 1072 -30.23 -12.04 -16.33
N ALA A 1073 -29.65 -13.19 -16.68
CA ALA A 1073 -30.37 -14.33 -17.22
C ALA A 1073 -30.02 -15.58 -16.41
N TYR A 1074 -31.04 -16.34 -16.03
CA TYR A 1074 -30.89 -17.49 -15.14
C TYR A 1074 -31.48 -18.74 -15.77
N GLY A 1075 -30.84 -19.87 -15.47
CA GLY A 1075 -31.27 -21.21 -15.84
C GLY A 1075 -31.46 -22.10 -14.62
N THR A 1076 -32.14 -23.23 -14.83
CA THR A 1076 -32.26 -24.32 -13.85
C THR A 1076 -31.02 -25.19 -13.81
#